data_AF-A0A3B3YC95-F1
#
_entry.id   AF-A0A3B3YC95-F1
#
_cell.length_a   1.000
_cell.length_b   1.000
_cell.length_c   1.000
_cell.angle_alpha   90.00
_cell.angle_beta   90.00
_cell.angle_gamma   90.00
#
_symmetry.space_group_name_H-M   'P 1'
#
loop_
_entity.id
_entity.type
_entity.pdbx_description
1 polymer ?
#
loop_
_entity_poly.entity_id
_entity_poly.type
_entity_poly.pdbx_seq_one_letter_code
_entity_poly.pdbx_strand_id
1 'polypeptide(L)'
;MAVFGDYYHFRHRRVVKRSLSDHRGAQVRLERDPKVTWSEQQVSKQRKKRDTVTEFVDPKFRDQWYLYNSNHRDLNAKAAWQLGYTGKGVVVSILDDGIEKNHPDLSQNYDPEASYDVNDADPDPTPRYTQLNDNRHGTRCAGEVAAVANNGVCGIGVAYNAKIGGVRMLDGEVTDMVEAQSLSLNPQHIDIYSASWGPEDDGKTVDGPAKLAKEAFLRGVTDGRGGLGSIFVWASGNGGREKDSCNCDGYTNSIYTLSISSTTQNGNVPWYSEACSSTLATTYSSGNINEKQIITTDLKSKCTDSHTGTSASAPLAAGIIALALEANKNLTWRDMQHLVVRTSRPAHLLANDWRTNGVGRKVSHSYGYGLLDASAIVSQAKTWTNVGPQRKCVISILTEPRNIGSHLLIDKNVDACLGSDSYVTSLEHVQARLTLTYNRRGNLAIHLISPSGTRSTLLHPRPHDYSSEGFNDWAFMTTHSWDENPSGVWRLEIENVAGASDYGTLTQFTLVLYGTGSPSSNSSEQPQCNNDICKTLDLSMKCIECNPGYYLFQQGCVKECPAGFVVGTQPLKYAVGNYIQPASVLACLPCPSPCVTCSSLSPPFCLTCPDHSSLDQISGTCLRLNHSMRESPGAFMEERKPWFKRDSQLPITVAVLSCMAIITTFAGVFLMLQLRSGALIKLPSLEAGGGFTLRGGRVVSYRGIPTVWGDDGLNTDSENEEFDVHNERTAFIKTQSAL
;
A
#
# COMPACT_ATOMS: atom_id res chain seq x y z
N MET A 1 52.00 7.28 -35.27
CA MET A 1 51.57 5.90 -34.92
C MET A 1 50.20 5.71 -35.52
N ALA A 2 49.97 4.66 -36.31
CA ALA A 2 48.63 4.38 -36.82
C ALA A 2 47.69 4.04 -35.65
N VAL A 3 46.40 4.36 -35.76
CA VAL A 3 45.39 4.06 -34.73
C VAL A 3 44.29 3.16 -35.30
N PHE A 4 43.81 3.45 -36.51
CA PHE A 4 43.07 2.52 -37.37
C PHE A 4 43.05 3.06 -38.81
N GLY A 5 43.28 2.21 -39.81
CA GLY A 5 43.37 2.64 -41.23
C GLY A 5 44.28 3.85 -41.44
N ASP A 6 43.82 4.79 -42.27
CA ASP A 6 44.54 6.04 -42.62
C ASP A 6 44.60 7.08 -41.48
N TYR A 7 44.11 6.77 -40.27
CA TYR A 7 44.12 7.68 -39.14
C TYR A 7 45.39 7.51 -38.31
N TYR A 8 46.24 8.53 -38.38
CA TYR A 8 47.55 8.56 -37.77
C TYR A 8 47.62 9.56 -36.62
N HIS A 9 48.16 9.10 -35.50
CA HIS A 9 48.40 9.89 -34.31
C HIS A 9 49.84 10.43 -34.26
N PHE A 10 49.96 11.75 -34.16
CA PHE A 10 51.20 12.52 -34.16
C PHE A 10 51.44 13.21 -32.81
N ARG A 11 52.70 13.59 -32.57
CA ARG A 11 53.21 13.92 -31.23
C ARG A 11 54.22 15.08 -31.28
N HIS A 12 53.74 16.33 -31.24
CA HIS A 12 54.60 17.52 -31.35
C HIS A 12 55.15 17.99 -29.98
N ARG A 13 56.44 18.35 -29.92
CA ARG A 13 57.13 18.69 -28.64
C ARG A 13 56.69 20.02 -27.99
N ARG A 14 55.99 20.90 -28.72
CA ARG A 14 55.56 22.23 -28.21
C ARG A 14 54.06 22.30 -27.83
N VAL A 15 53.41 21.16 -27.56
CA VAL A 15 51.97 21.10 -27.22
C VAL A 15 51.78 20.33 -25.92
N VAL A 16 51.06 20.92 -24.97
CA VAL A 16 50.87 20.40 -23.60
C VAL A 16 49.82 19.27 -23.59
N LYS A 17 50.08 18.19 -22.83
CA LYS A 17 49.23 16.96 -22.77
C LYS A 17 47.78 17.21 -22.31
N ARG A 18 47.52 18.31 -21.60
CA ARG A 18 46.20 18.68 -21.03
C ARG A 18 45.87 20.15 -21.31
N SER A 19 45.89 20.56 -22.57
CA SER A 19 45.33 21.86 -22.96
C SER A 19 43.80 21.79 -23.06
N LEU A 20 43.12 22.79 -22.50
CA LEU A 20 41.68 23.05 -22.69
C LEU A 20 41.41 23.90 -23.95
N SER A 21 42.45 24.49 -24.56
CA SER A 21 42.37 25.34 -25.74
C SER A 21 43.26 24.85 -26.90
N ASP A 22 42.96 25.32 -28.11
CA ASP A 22 43.64 24.99 -29.36
C ASP A 22 44.93 25.83 -29.57
N HIS A 23 45.98 25.21 -30.15
CA HIS A 23 47.27 25.85 -30.40
C HIS A 23 47.44 26.13 -31.92
N ARG A 24 46.59 27.02 -32.43
CA ARG A 24 46.40 27.36 -33.86
C ARG A 24 47.68 27.44 -34.70
N GLY A 25 48.73 28.09 -34.18
CA GLY A 25 49.98 28.32 -34.92
C GLY A 25 50.76 27.06 -35.35
N ALA A 26 50.47 25.89 -34.77
CA ALA A 26 51.02 24.61 -35.21
C ALA A 26 50.11 23.87 -36.19
N GLN A 27 48.79 23.95 -35.98
CA GLN A 27 47.77 23.25 -36.76
C GLN A 27 47.69 23.77 -38.21
N VAL A 28 47.79 25.08 -38.42
CA VAL A 28 47.77 25.75 -39.75
C VAL A 28 48.88 25.28 -40.70
N ARG A 29 49.94 24.61 -40.20
CA ARG A 29 50.98 23.99 -41.05
C ARG A 29 50.64 22.57 -41.51
N LEU A 30 49.84 21.83 -40.75
CA LEU A 30 49.33 20.51 -41.13
C LEU A 30 48.21 20.65 -42.17
N GLU A 31 47.28 21.57 -41.93
CA GLU A 31 46.11 21.85 -42.80
C GLU A 31 46.48 22.42 -44.18
N ARG A 32 47.77 22.70 -44.42
CA ARG A 32 48.31 23.19 -45.70
C ARG A 32 49.10 22.14 -46.48
N ASP A 33 49.30 20.93 -45.94
CA ASP A 33 49.90 19.84 -46.71
C ASP A 33 48.81 19.18 -47.58
N PRO A 34 48.97 19.14 -48.92
CA PRO A 34 47.93 18.61 -49.81
C PRO A 34 47.65 17.11 -49.64
N LYS A 35 48.47 16.36 -48.87
CA LYS A 35 48.21 14.97 -48.52
C LYS A 35 47.36 14.82 -47.24
N VAL A 36 47.18 15.89 -46.46
CA VAL A 36 46.38 15.91 -45.23
C VAL A 36 44.94 16.26 -45.58
N THR A 37 44.07 15.26 -45.57
CA THR A 37 42.62 15.45 -45.81
C THR A 37 41.89 16.06 -44.61
N TRP A 38 42.42 15.85 -43.41
CA TRP A 38 41.86 16.32 -42.14
C TRP A 38 42.90 16.23 -41.03
N SER A 39 42.85 17.16 -40.07
CA SER A 39 43.60 17.09 -38.81
C SER A 39 42.85 17.77 -37.66
N GLU A 40 42.86 17.20 -36.46
CA GLU A 40 42.33 17.82 -35.24
C GLU A 40 43.38 17.75 -34.12
N GLN A 41 43.68 18.89 -33.49
CA GLN A 41 44.42 18.91 -32.23
C GLN A 41 43.56 18.30 -31.11
N GLN A 42 44.10 17.31 -30.42
CA GLN A 42 43.39 16.68 -29.31
C GLN A 42 43.38 17.61 -28.08
N VAL A 43 42.21 18.20 -27.83
CA VAL A 43 41.88 18.97 -26.62
C VAL A 43 41.31 18.01 -25.57
N SER A 44 41.66 18.20 -24.28
CA SER A 44 41.13 17.35 -23.21
C SER A 44 39.63 17.60 -22.99
N LYS A 45 38.78 16.78 -23.63
CA LYS A 45 37.33 16.83 -23.47
C LYS A 45 36.97 16.51 -22.00
N GLN A 46 36.19 17.38 -21.36
CA GLN A 46 35.70 17.14 -20.01
C GLN A 46 34.75 15.92 -20.01
N ARG A 47 35.07 14.88 -19.22
CA ARG A 47 34.26 13.66 -19.09
C ARG A 47 34.20 13.25 -17.63
N LYS A 48 33.02 13.29 -17.00
CA LYS A 48 32.79 12.56 -15.74
C LYS A 48 32.72 11.06 -16.03
N LYS A 49 33.21 10.25 -15.09
CA LYS A 49 32.88 8.82 -15.04
C LYS A 49 31.36 8.70 -14.80
N ARG A 50 30.68 7.76 -15.46
CA ARG A 50 29.25 7.49 -15.16
C ARG A 50 29.07 6.60 -13.93
N ASP A 51 30.13 5.94 -13.48
CA ASP A 51 30.13 5.04 -12.33
C ASP A 51 30.46 5.79 -11.03
N THR A 52 29.60 6.75 -10.71
CA THR A 52 29.40 7.29 -9.35
C THR A 52 27.90 7.39 -9.15
N VAL A 53 27.31 6.37 -8.54
CA VAL A 53 26.05 6.55 -7.80
C VAL A 53 26.37 7.59 -6.74
N THR A 54 25.76 8.76 -6.84
CA THR A 54 25.86 9.75 -5.76
C THR A 54 25.29 9.10 -4.52
N GLU A 55 26.10 8.97 -3.48
CA GLU A 55 25.59 8.61 -2.17
C GLU A 55 24.61 9.71 -1.75
N PHE A 56 23.45 9.32 -1.21
CA PHE A 56 22.40 10.27 -0.81
C PHE A 56 23.00 11.33 0.11
N VAL A 57 22.72 12.61 -0.18
CA VAL A 57 23.32 13.76 0.52
C VAL A 57 22.70 14.01 1.90
N ASP A 58 21.71 13.21 2.27
CA ASP A 58 20.85 13.37 3.42
C ASP A 58 21.56 12.87 4.70
N PRO A 59 21.68 13.70 5.75
CA PRO A 59 22.73 13.58 6.77
C PRO A 59 22.66 12.29 7.61
N LYS A 60 21.50 11.63 7.69
CA LYS A 60 21.28 10.38 8.43
C LYS A 60 21.14 9.14 7.54
N PHE A 61 21.22 9.24 6.20
CA PHE A 61 21.12 8.05 5.34
C PHE A 61 22.16 6.97 5.70
N ARG A 62 23.39 7.39 6.05
CA ARG A 62 24.45 6.47 6.53
C ARG A 62 24.14 5.81 7.88
N ASP A 63 23.28 6.41 8.69
CA ASP A 63 22.85 5.83 9.96
C ASP A 63 21.66 4.86 9.79
N GLN A 64 20.83 5.01 8.73
CA GLN A 64 19.68 4.17 8.34
C GLN A 64 20.11 2.76 7.86
N TRP A 65 20.73 2.02 8.77
CA TRP A 65 21.35 0.71 8.62
C TRP A 65 20.44 -0.39 8.02
N TYR A 66 19.12 -0.24 8.12
CA TYR A 66 18.13 -1.17 7.57
C TYR A 66 17.81 -0.92 6.09
N LEU A 67 18.15 0.26 5.54
CA LEU A 67 18.00 0.56 4.10
C LEU A 67 19.23 0.12 3.30
N TYR A 68 20.42 0.24 3.90
CA TYR A 68 21.68 -0.20 3.31
C TYR A 68 22.74 -0.54 4.38
N ASN A 69 23.35 -1.71 4.24
CA ASN A 69 24.44 -2.18 5.09
C ASN A 69 25.49 -2.92 4.26
N SER A 70 26.78 -2.67 4.50
CA SER A 70 27.87 -3.31 3.74
C SER A 70 28.02 -4.82 4.01
N ASN A 71 27.35 -5.33 5.04
CA ASN A 71 27.27 -6.76 5.37
C ASN A 71 25.97 -7.45 4.88
N HIS A 72 25.14 -6.75 4.09
CA HIS A 72 23.83 -7.21 3.59
C HIS A 72 22.79 -7.59 4.64
N ARG A 73 22.95 -7.13 5.90
CA ARG A 73 21.88 -7.10 6.91
C ARG A 73 21.06 -5.81 6.76
N ASP A 74 20.32 -5.75 5.66
CA ASP A 74 19.42 -4.68 5.27
C ASP A 74 18.19 -5.24 4.52
N LEU A 75 17.21 -4.39 4.25
CA LEU A 75 15.99 -4.69 3.48
C LEU A 75 16.24 -4.72 1.96
N ASN A 76 17.50 -4.63 1.50
CA ASN A 76 17.92 -4.59 0.11
C ASN A 76 17.35 -3.41 -0.72
N ALA A 77 16.85 -2.36 -0.06
CA ALA A 77 16.19 -1.21 -0.69
C ALA A 77 17.07 -0.53 -1.75
N LYS A 78 18.38 -0.41 -1.47
CA LYS A 78 19.36 0.15 -2.41
C LYS A 78 19.43 -0.58 -3.75
N ALA A 79 19.19 -1.88 -3.80
CA ALA A 79 19.17 -2.64 -5.05
C ALA A 79 17.85 -2.41 -5.83
N ALA A 80 16.71 -2.24 -5.15
CA ALA A 80 15.46 -1.84 -5.80
C ALA A 80 15.56 -0.43 -6.42
N TRP A 81 16.19 0.52 -5.71
CA TRP A 81 16.48 1.86 -6.25
C TRP A 81 17.42 1.81 -7.46
N GLN A 82 18.41 0.90 -7.46
CA GLN A 82 19.30 0.66 -8.61
C GLN A 82 18.58 0.02 -9.82
N LEU A 83 17.49 -0.70 -9.61
CA LEU A 83 16.59 -1.18 -10.66
C LEU A 83 15.65 -0.08 -11.20
N GLY A 84 15.65 1.11 -10.57
CA GLY A 84 14.89 2.29 -10.98
C GLY A 84 13.59 2.55 -10.22
N TYR A 85 13.24 1.69 -9.25
CA TYR A 85 11.99 1.78 -8.50
C TYR A 85 12.19 2.55 -7.20
N THR A 86 11.32 3.51 -6.92
CA THR A 86 11.44 4.51 -5.84
C THR A 86 10.09 4.85 -5.17
N GLY A 87 9.03 4.13 -5.51
CA GLY A 87 7.64 4.32 -5.05
C GLY A 87 6.82 5.24 -5.95
N LYS A 88 7.35 5.65 -7.11
CA LYS A 88 6.83 6.79 -7.87
C LYS A 88 5.40 6.53 -8.37
N GLY A 89 4.49 7.43 -8.00
CA GLY A 89 3.08 7.33 -8.39
C GLY A 89 2.30 6.24 -7.64
N VAL A 90 2.85 5.71 -6.54
CA VAL A 90 2.10 4.98 -5.52
C VAL A 90 1.68 5.96 -4.43
N VAL A 91 0.48 5.77 -3.88
CA VAL A 91 -0.07 6.58 -2.79
C VAL A 91 -0.18 5.73 -1.52
N VAL A 92 0.44 6.17 -0.44
CA VAL A 92 0.39 5.52 0.88
C VAL A 92 -0.28 6.46 1.88
N SER A 93 -1.05 5.92 2.82
CA SER A 93 -1.58 6.68 3.96
C SER A 93 -1.28 5.98 5.30
N ILE A 94 -0.96 6.78 6.30
CA ILE A 94 -0.65 6.34 7.68
C ILE A 94 -1.89 6.56 8.55
N LEU A 95 -2.51 5.49 9.06
CA LEU A 95 -3.71 5.56 9.91
C LEU A 95 -3.30 5.60 11.39
N ASP A 96 -3.21 6.80 12.00
CA ASP A 96 -2.46 6.99 13.25
C ASP A 96 -2.83 8.30 14.00
N ASP A 97 -1.89 8.92 14.73
CA ASP A 97 -2.05 10.18 15.48
C ASP A 97 -1.93 11.47 14.63
N GLY A 98 -1.69 11.32 13.32
CA GLY A 98 -1.59 12.39 12.33
C GLY A 98 -0.24 12.49 11.62
N ILE A 99 -0.12 13.43 10.69
CA ILE A 99 1.10 13.66 9.90
C ILE A 99 1.46 15.16 9.87
N GLU A 100 2.69 15.50 10.28
CA GLU A 100 3.23 16.85 10.13
C GLU A 100 3.50 17.13 8.63
N LYS A 101 2.44 17.44 7.87
CA LYS A 101 2.45 17.65 6.41
C LYS A 101 3.42 18.74 5.95
N ASN A 102 3.74 19.69 6.83
CA ASN A 102 4.69 20.78 6.62
C ASN A 102 6.11 20.45 7.08
N HIS A 103 6.37 19.22 7.56
CA HIS A 103 7.71 18.74 7.87
C HIS A 103 8.60 18.89 6.63
N PRO A 104 9.81 19.46 6.73
CA PRO A 104 10.64 19.79 5.56
C PRO A 104 10.97 18.55 4.71
N ASP A 105 11.04 17.39 5.36
CA ASP A 105 11.35 16.10 4.74
C ASP A 105 10.12 15.31 4.26
N LEU A 106 8.89 15.79 4.49
CA LEU A 106 7.65 15.18 4.00
C LEU A 106 6.91 16.05 2.96
N SER A 107 7.01 17.38 3.09
CA SER A 107 6.13 18.34 2.40
C SER A 107 6.10 18.27 0.86
N GLN A 108 7.15 17.76 0.21
CA GLN A 108 7.15 17.52 -1.25
C GLN A 108 6.36 16.25 -1.63
N ASN A 109 6.44 15.22 -0.80
CA ASN A 109 5.77 13.94 -0.99
C ASN A 109 4.36 13.91 -0.35
N TYR A 110 4.02 14.88 0.48
CA TYR A 110 2.67 15.00 1.07
C TYR A 110 1.56 14.99 -0.01
N ASP A 111 0.44 14.37 0.35
CA ASP A 111 -0.76 14.26 -0.48
C ASP A 111 -2.03 14.50 0.35
N PRO A 112 -2.79 15.58 0.06
CA PRO A 112 -4.05 15.86 0.76
C PRO A 112 -5.19 14.91 0.37
N GLU A 113 -5.16 14.28 -0.81
CA GLU A 113 -6.18 13.30 -1.22
C GLU A 113 -5.93 11.93 -0.57
N ALA A 114 -4.75 11.73 0.01
CA ALA A 114 -4.41 10.58 0.85
C ALA A 114 -4.61 10.83 2.36
N SER A 115 -5.23 11.95 2.75
CA SER A 115 -5.21 12.49 4.11
C SER A 115 -6.58 12.97 4.61
N TYR A 116 -6.83 12.83 5.91
CA TYR A 116 -8.04 13.36 6.58
C TYR A 116 -7.88 13.40 8.10
N ASP A 117 -8.65 14.24 8.79
CA ASP A 117 -8.77 14.22 10.25
C ASP A 117 -10.14 13.67 10.66
N VAL A 118 -10.16 12.48 11.24
CA VAL A 118 -11.39 11.82 11.70
C VAL A 118 -11.70 12.18 13.16
N ASN A 119 -10.72 12.69 13.92
CA ASN A 119 -10.93 13.13 15.30
C ASN A 119 -11.65 14.48 15.37
N ASP A 120 -11.24 15.47 14.56
CA ASP A 120 -11.83 16.81 14.47
C ASP A 120 -12.73 17.00 13.21
N ALA A 121 -12.84 15.99 12.34
CA ALA A 121 -13.73 15.90 11.18
C ALA A 121 -13.48 16.93 10.05
N ASP A 122 -12.21 17.15 9.69
CA ASP A 122 -11.78 18.10 8.66
C ASP A 122 -10.61 17.55 7.81
N PRO A 123 -10.18 18.18 6.70
CA PRO A 123 -9.13 17.63 5.82
C PRO A 123 -7.67 17.86 6.28
N ASP A 124 -7.42 18.35 7.50
CA ASP A 124 -6.10 18.69 8.01
C ASP A 124 -5.58 17.71 9.09
N PRO A 125 -4.84 16.64 8.74
CA PRO A 125 -4.36 15.63 9.69
C PRO A 125 -3.15 16.10 10.55
N THR A 126 -2.96 17.41 10.74
CA THR A 126 -1.78 17.94 11.44
C THR A 126 -1.81 17.56 12.94
N PRO A 127 -0.79 16.89 13.48
CA PRO A 127 -0.82 16.41 14.86
C PRO A 127 -0.97 17.54 15.88
N ARG A 128 -1.86 17.33 16.86
CA ARG A 128 -2.05 18.24 18.00
C ARG A 128 -0.81 18.25 18.89
N TYR A 129 0.03 19.27 18.75
CA TYR A 129 1.29 19.41 19.49
C TYR A 129 1.10 19.51 21.01
N THR A 130 1.62 18.52 21.76
CA THR A 130 1.66 18.55 23.23
C THR A 130 3.06 18.91 23.76
N GLN A 131 3.23 18.97 25.09
CA GLN A 131 4.54 19.11 25.73
C GLN A 131 5.36 17.81 25.70
N LEU A 132 4.69 16.67 25.86
CA LEU A 132 5.29 15.32 25.83
C LEU A 132 5.55 14.84 24.38
N ASN A 133 4.95 15.49 23.39
CA ASN A 133 4.95 15.11 21.97
C ASN A 133 4.28 13.75 21.79
N ASP A 134 3.10 13.56 22.39
CA ASP A 134 2.36 12.30 22.35
C ASP A 134 2.03 11.93 20.91
N ASN A 135 1.41 12.88 20.20
CA ASN A 135 1.03 12.78 18.79
C ASN A 135 2.24 13.01 17.86
N ARG A 136 3.16 12.04 17.80
CA ARG A 136 4.40 12.06 17.00
C ARG A 136 4.59 10.82 16.12
N HIS A 137 3.74 9.83 16.29
CA HIS A 137 3.93 8.46 15.83
C HIS A 137 3.66 8.33 14.33
N GLY A 138 2.52 8.83 13.84
CA GLY A 138 2.20 8.82 12.41
C GLY A 138 3.19 9.65 11.58
N THR A 139 3.71 10.74 12.16
CA THR A 139 4.79 11.55 11.57
C THR A 139 6.13 10.82 11.48
N ARG A 140 6.41 9.86 12.37
CA ARG A 140 7.61 8.99 12.29
C ARG A 140 7.43 7.91 11.24
N CYS A 141 6.29 7.23 11.23
CA CYS A 141 5.94 6.21 10.25
C CYS A 141 5.92 6.77 8.81
N ALA A 142 5.41 7.99 8.61
CA ALA A 142 5.38 8.64 7.29
C ALA A 142 6.76 8.82 6.66
N GLY A 143 7.79 9.16 7.46
CA GLY A 143 9.16 9.32 6.98
C GLY A 143 9.81 8.02 6.56
N GLU A 144 9.50 6.91 7.23
CA GLU A 144 10.02 5.58 6.86
C GLU A 144 9.52 5.13 5.49
N VAL A 145 8.26 5.46 5.17
CA VAL A 145 7.72 5.24 3.82
C VAL A 145 8.36 6.20 2.83
N ALA A 146 8.28 7.52 3.06
CA ALA A 146 8.41 8.52 1.99
C ALA A 146 9.14 9.83 2.36
N ALA A 147 10.07 9.82 3.33
CA ALA A 147 11.00 10.94 3.52
C ALA A 147 11.78 11.25 2.23
N VAL A 148 12.00 12.53 1.94
CA VAL A 148 12.35 13.05 0.61
C VAL A 148 13.86 12.98 0.35
N ALA A 149 14.26 12.13 -0.58
CA ALA A 149 15.67 11.93 -0.88
C ALA A 149 16.36 13.11 -1.58
N ASN A 150 17.61 13.38 -1.18
CA ASN A 150 18.52 14.42 -1.64
C ASN A 150 18.07 15.87 -1.37
N ASN A 151 17.40 16.11 -0.24
CA ASN A 151 17.06 17.45 0.26
C ASN A 151 18.08 17.98 1.30
N GLY A 152 18.94 17.12 1.87
CA GLY A 152 19.89 17.48 2.93
C GLY A 152 19.29 17.55 4.33
N VAL A 153 18.10 16.98 4.54
CA VAL A 153 17.34 16.91 5.79
C VAL A 153 17.28 15.44 6.24
N CYS A 154 17.29 15.21 7.55
CA CYS A 154 17.14 13.88 8.19
C CYS A 154 17.73 12.70 7.38
N GLY A 155 16.90 11.79 6.87
CA GLY A 155 17.30 10.61 6.10
C GLY A 155 16.46 10.47 4.83
N ILE A 156 16.16 9.24 4.39
CA ILE A 156 15.26 8.99 3.26
C ILE A 156 14.25 7.90 3.58
N GLY A 157 13.09 7.92 2.91
CA GLY A 157 12.11 6.84 2.97
C GLY A 157 12.49 5.66 2.07
N VAL A 158 11.94 4.48 2.35
CA VAL A 158 12.07 3.30 1.47
C VAL A 158 11.57 3.61 0.06
N ALA A 159 10.48 4.37 -0.03
CA ALA A 159 9.76 4.77 -1.22
C ALA A 159 9.74 6.31 -1.35
N TYR A 160 10.93 6.92 -1.37
CA TYR A 160 11.15 8.37 -1.33
C TYR A 160 10.58 9.21 -2.51
N ASN A 161 9.93 8.59 -3.50
CA ASN A 161 9.15 9.27 -4.56
C ASN A 161 7.66 8.89 -4.54
N ALA A 162 7.19 8.10 -3.57
CA ALA A 162 5.78 7.86 -3.34
C ALA A 162 5.08 9.13 -2.82
N LYS A 163 3.75 9.14 -2.95
CA LYS A 163 2.90 10.10 -2.26
C LYS A 163 2.50 9.55 -0.89
N ILE A 164 2.52 10.41 0.11
CA ILE A 164 2.28 10.07 1.52
C ILE A 164 1.21 10.99 2.10
N GLY A 165 0.16 10.38 2.64
CA GLY A 165 -0.83 11.04 3.47
C GLY A 165 -0.85 10.48 4.88
N GLY A 166 -1.75 11.01 5.69
CA GLY A 166 -2.01 10.49 7.02
C GLY A 166 -3.45 10.76 7.44
N VAL A 167 -4.01 9.84 8.21
CA VAL A 167 -5.31 9.98 8.84
C VAL A 167 -5.10 10.14 10.33
N ARG A 168 -5.47 11.31 10.88
CA ARG A 168 -5.50 11.54 12.32
C ARG A 168 -6.79 10.91 12.85
N MET A 169 -6.63 9.79 13.55
CA MET A 169 -7.73 9.01 14.11
C MET A 169 -7.46 8.46 15.52
N LEU A 170 -6.21 8.43 15.99
CA LEU A 170 -5.84 7.99 17.35
C LEU A 170 -5.83 9.11 18.42
N ASP A 171 -5.92 10.39 18.05
CA ASP A 171 -5.88 11.53 19.00
C ASP A 171 -7.27 11.86 19.58
N GLY A 172 -8.04 10.82 19.94
CA GLY A 172 -9.43 10.95 20.38
C GLY A 172 -10.07 9.61 20.77
N GLU A 173 -11.40 9.56 20.79
CA GLU A 173 -12.16 8.33 21.04
C GLU A 173 -12.21 7.48 19.76
N VAL A 174 -11.50 6.34 19.76
CA VAL A 174 -11.53 5.37 18.65
C VAL A 174 -12.78 4.51 18.76
N THR A 175 -13.54 4.40 17.67
CA THR A 175 -14.79 3.63 17.58
C THR A 175 -14.89 2.92 16.23
N ASP A 176 -15.76 1.90 16.13
CA ASP A 176 -16.08 1.17 14.88
C ASP A 176 -16.36 2.11 13.69
N MET A 177 -16.96 3.29 13.93
CA MET A 177 -17.19 4.29 12.89
C MET A 177 -15.91 5.04 12.48
N VAL A 178 -15.09 5.45 13.45
CA VAL A 178 -13.79 6.14 13.22
C VAL A 178 -12.83 5.24 12.45
N GLU A 179 -12.73 3.98 12.86
CA GLU A 179 -11.94 2.95 12.17
C GLU A 179 -12.45 2.71 10.74
N ALA A 180 -13.76 2.50 10.57
CA ALA A 180 -14.34 2.24 9.26
C ALA A 180 -14.19 3.42 8.29
N GLN A 181 -14.30 4.66 8.78
CA GLN A 181 -14.04 5.86 7.99
C GLN A 181 -12.56 5.95 7.59
N SER A 182 -11.64 5.69 8.53
CA SER A 182 -10.19 5.70 8.28
C SER A 182 -9.76 4.64 7.26
N LEU A 183 -10.26 3.41 7.41
CA LEU A 183 -10.03 2.28 6.50
C LEU A 183 -10.71 2.45 5.12
N SER A 184 -11.72 3.33 5.02
CA SER A 184 -12.48 3.60 3.78
C SER A 184 -12.16 4.96 3.15
N LEU A 185 -11.12 5.68 3.61
CA LEU A 185 -10.75 6.97 3.04
C LEU A 185 -10.24 6.76 1.60
N ASN A 186 -10.89 7.40 0.62
CA ASN A 186 -10.44 7.52 -0.78
C ASN A 186 -9.78 6.25 -1.40
N PRO A 187 -10.42 5.06 -1.35
CA PRO A 187 -9.80 3.77 -1.71
C PRO A 187 -9.55 3.58 -3.22
N GLN A 188 -9.91 4.56 -4.05
CA GLN A 188 -9.57 4.62 -5.48
C GLN A 188 -8.31 5.46 -5.75
N HIS A 189 -7.83 6.21 -4.75
CA HIS A 189 -6.62 7.03 -4.80
C HIS A 189 -5.49 6.40 -3.98
N ILE A 190 -5.78 5.98 -2.75
CA ILE A 190 -4.80 5.35 -1.84
C ILE A 190 -4.55 3.90 -2.28
N ASP A 191 -3.30 3.56 -2.62
CA ASP A 191 -2.89 2.17 -2.89
C ASP A 191 -2.70 1.37 -1.60
N ILE A 192 -2.05 1.97 -0.60
CA ILE A 192 -1.57 1.28 0.62
C ILE A 192 -1.98 2.05 1.87
N TYR A 193 -2.51 1.34 2.85
CA TYR A 193 -2.76 1.86 4.20
C TYR A 193 -1.78 1.18 5.16
N SER A 194 -1.09 1.97 5.98
CA SER A 194 -0.20 1.46 7.04
C SER A 194 -0.82 1.79 8.40
N ALA A 195 -0.96 0.77 9.25
CA ALA A 195 -1.51 0.90 10.60
C ALA A 195 -0.71 0.05 11.60
N SER A 196 -0.79 0.42 12.87
CA SER A 196 -0.10 -0.29 13.95
C SER A 196 -0.84 -0.27 15.29
N TRP A 197 -2.13 0.08 15.25
CA TRP A 197 -3.06 0.04 16.37
C TRP A 197 -3.89 -1.26 16.34
N GLY A 198 -4.51 -1.58 17.46
CA GLY A 198 -5.30 -2.79 17.70
C GLY A 198 -5.86 -2.78 19.13
N PRO A 199 -6.13 -3.94 19.73
CA PRO A 199 -6.46 -4.05 21.16
C PRO A 199 -5.28 -3.65 22.06
N GLU A 200 -5.47 -3.69 23.38
CA GLU A 200 -4.39 -3.46 24.35
C GLU A 200 -3.40 -4.67 24.31
N ASP A 201 -2.11 -4.39 24.05
CA ASP A 201 -0.98 -5.36 23.93
C ASP A 201 -0.61 -6.01 25.30
N ASP A 202 -1.57 -6.65 25.96
CA ASP A 202 -1.60 -6.84 27.43
C ASP A 202 -1.53 -8.30 27.93
N GLY A 203 -1.53 -9.28 27.03
CA GLY A 203 -1.50 -10.70 27.37
C GLY A 203 -2.81 -11.28 27.92
N LYS A 204 -3.94 -10.55 27.85
CA LYS A 204 -5.26 -10.95 28.39
C LYS A 204 -6.43 -10.66 27.43
N THR A 205 -6.35 -9.62 26.61
CA THR A 205 -7.43 -9.13 25.75
C THR A 205 -7.64 -10.02 24.52
N VAL A 206 -8.87 -10.09 24.00
CA VAL A 206 -9.20 -10.76 22.72
C VAL A 206 -10.27 -9.90 22.07
N ASP A 207 -9.88 -9.11 21.07
CA ASP A 207 -10.79 -8.20 20.38
C ASP A 207 -10.28 -7.88 18.96
N GLY A 208 -11.10 -7.24 18.13
CA GLY A 208 -10.77 -6.94 16.76
C GLY A 208 -11.84 -6.10 16.05
N PRO A 209 -11.71 -5.86 14.74
CA PRO A 209 -12.54 -4.90 14.02
C PRO A 209 -14.02 -5.21 14.22
N ALA A 210 -14.78 -4.20 14.64
CA ALA A 210 -16.22 -4.35 14.83
C ALA A 210 -16.96 -4.38 13.48
N LYS A 211 -18.26 -4.09 13.44
CA LYS A 211 -19.09 -4.41 12.26
C LYS A 211 -18.74 -3.54 11.06
N LEU A 212 -18.54 -2.25 11.28
CA LEU A 212 -18.22 -1.28 10.22
C LEU A 212 -16.76 -1.45 9.78
N ALA A 213 -15.82 -1.67 10.70
CA ALA A 213 -14.41 -1.92 10.36
C ALA A 213 -14.23 -3.21 9.55
N LYS A 214 -14.95 -4.31 9.88
CA LYS A 214 -14.96 -5.54 9.06
C LYS A 214 -15.52 -5.32 7.66
N GLU A 215 -16.56 -4.50 7.51
CA GLU A 215 -17.13 -4.12 6.21
C GLU A 215 -16.17 -3.21 5.41
N ALA A 216 -15.47 -2.28 6.09
CA ALA A 216 -14.47 -1.40 5.49
C ALA A 216 -13.28 -2.19 4.92
N PHE A 217 -12.73 -3.16 5.66
CA PHE A 217 -11.72 -4.08 5.14
C PHE A 217 -12.22 -4.84 3.90
N LEU A 218 -13.43 -5.41 3.96
CA LEU A 218 -14.01 -6.18 2.87
C LEU A 218 -14.17 -5.35 1.59
N ARG A 219 -14.70 -4.12 1.70
CA ARG A 219 -14.82 -3.19 0.56
C ARG A 219 -13.47 -2.70 0.07
N GLY A 220 -12.53 -2.40 0.98
CA GLY A 220 -11.16 -2.04 0.64
C GLY A 220 -10.51 -3.09 -0.26
N VAL A 221 -10.56 -4.37 0.10
CA VAL A 221 -9.96 -5.45 -0.71
C VAL A 221 -10.78 -5.88 -1.93
N THR A 222 -12.05 -5.48 -2.03
CA THR A 222 -12.94 -5.89 -3.14
C THR A 222 -13.09 -4.81 -4.20
N ASP A 223 -13.33 -3.56 -3.77
CA ASP A 223 -13.65 -2.42 -4.64
C ASP A 223 -12.45 -1.47 -4.81
N GLY A 224 -11.54 -1.41 -3.82
CA GLY A 224 -10.40 -0.50 -3.81
C GLY A 224 -9.46 -0.69 -5.00
N ARG A 225 -8.73 0.37 -5.35
CA ARG A 225 -7.76 0.41 -6.47
C ARG A 225 -8.33 -0.14 -7.79
N GLY A 226 -9.56 0.25 -8.13
CA GLY A 226 -10.27 -0.21 -9.33
C GLY A 226 -10.62 -1.70 -9.32
N GLY A 227 -10.86 -2.29 -8.14
CA GLY A 227 -11.14 -3.72 -7.98
C GLY A 227 -9.89 -4.61 -7.85
N LEU A 228 -8.69 -4.03 -7.76
CA LEU A 228 -7.48 -4.77 -7.39
C LEU A 228 -7.38 -5.03 -5.87
N GLY A 229 -8.13 -4.27 -5.09
CA GLY A 229 -8.13 -4.27 -3.63
C GLY A 229 -6.99 -3.45 -3.03
N SER A 230 -7.35 -2.56 -2.12
CA SER A 230 -6.45 -1.81 -1.23
C SER A 230 -5.57 -2.76 -0.41
N ILE A 231 -4.32 -2.37 -0.18
CA ILE A 231 -3.37 -3.15 0.61
C ILE A 231 -3.26 -2.54 2.02
N PHE A 232 -3.80 -3.24 3.02
CA PHE A 232 -3.66 -2.88 4.43
C PHE A 232 -2.41 -3.57 4.99
N VAL A 233 -1.46 -2.80 5.51
CA VAL A 233 -0.22 -3.30 6.17
C VAL A 233 -0.35 -3.05 7.66
N TRP A 234 -0.12 -4.09 8.47
CA TRP A 234 -0.38 -4.05 9.91
C TRP A 234 0.83 -4.50 10.72
N ALA A 235 1.08 -3.85 11.84
CA ALA A 235 2.01 -4.37 12.85
C ALA A 235 1.43 -5.60 13.56
N SER A 236 2.28 -6.50 14.06
CA SER A 236 1.86 -7.70 14.81
C SER A 236 1.87 -7.51 16.34
N GLY A 237 1.57 -6.32 16.85
CA GLY A 237 1.55 -6.02 18.30
C GLY A 237 2.92 -5.92 18.99
N ASN A 238 2.92 -5.46 20.25
CA ASN A 238 4.10 -5.25 21.10
C ASN A 238 4.01 -5.99 22.45
N GLY A 239 3.02 -6.87 22.64
CA GLY A 239 2.71 -7.59 23.87
C GLY A 239 3.67 -8.74 24.22
N GLY A 240 4.77 -8.91 23.48
CA GLY A 240 5.74 -10.00 23.67
C GLY A 240 6.38 -10.04 25.07
N ARG A 241 6.37 -8.93 25.81
CA ARG A 241 6.79 -8.88 27.22
C ARG A 241 5.78 -9.57 28.13
N GLU A 242 4.51 -9.20 28.01
CA GLU A 242 3.37 -9.69 28.80
C GLU A 242 2.83 -11.05 28.28
N LYS A 243 3.53 -11.63 27.28
CA LYS A 243 3.28 -12.95 26.67
C LYS A 243 1.96 -13.00 25.91
N ASP A 244 1.68 -11.94 25.16
CA ASP A 244 0.59 -11.96 24.18
C ASP A 244 0.96 -12.77 22.91
N SER A 245 -0.06 -13.03 22.09
CA SER A 245 -0.07 -13.92 20.95
C SER A 245 -1.08 -13.40 19.92
N CYS A 246 -0.63 -12.44 19.10
CA CYS A 246 -1.30 -11.68 18.03
C CYS A 246 -2.37 -12.34 17.14
N ASN A 247 -2.63 -13.64 17.22
CA ASN A 247 -3.91 -14.23 16.77
C ASN A 247 -5.11 -13.84 17.68
N CYS A 248 -4.86 -13.20 18.83
CA CYS A 248 -5.88 -12.61 19.71
C CYS A 248 -6.25 -11.16 19.32
N ASP A 249 -5.42 -10.52 18.48
CA ASP A 249 -5.75 -9.28 17.78
C ASP A 249 -6.45 -9.62 16.45
N GLY A 250 -7.74 -9.31 16.36
CA GLY A 250 -8.55 -9.55 15.16
C GLY A 250 -8.24 -8.63 13.97
N TYR A 251 -7.47 -7.55 14.15
CA TYR A 251 -6.96 -6.73 13.04
C TYR A 251 -5.80 -7.46 12.37
N THR A 252 -4.70 -7.74 13.06
CA THR A 252 -3.52 -8.42 12.48
C THR A 252 -3.77 -9.90 12.13
N ASN A 253 -4.73 -10.57 12.79
CA ASN A 253 -5.24 -11.91 12.43
C ASN A 253 -6.17 -11.92 11.20
N SER A 254 -6.52 -10.76 10.63
CA SER A 254 -7.35 -10.67 9.43
C SER A 254 -6.62 -11.20 8.19
N ILE A 255 -7.36 -11.83 7.27
CA ILE A 255 -6.80 -12.24 5.97
C ILE A 255 -6.55 -11.01 5.06
N TYR A 256 -7.26 -9.91 5.33
CA TYR A 256 -7.23 -8.67 4.54
C TYR A 256 -6.02 -7.79 4.87
N THR A 257 -5.39 -8.03 6.02
CA THR A 257 -4.17 -7.34 6.48
C THR A 257 -2.92 -8.13 6.14
N LEU A 258 -1.90 -7.43 5.67
CA LEU A 258 -0.54 -7.94 5.50
C LEU A 258 0.22 -7.70 6.82
N SER A 259 0.14 -8.68 7.72
CA SER A 259 0.74 -8.61 9.06
C SER A 259 2.27 -8.74 9.02
N ILE A 260 2.95 -7.84 9.73
CA ILE A 260 4.41 -7.69 9.77
C ILE A 260 4.91 -7.65 11.22
N SER A 261 5.87 -8.52 11.53
CA SER A 261 6.61 -8.55 12.81
C SER A 261 7.99 -7.87 12.69
N SER A 262 8.69 -7.70 13.81
CA SER A 262 10.01 -7.07 13.87
C SER A 262 11.18 -8.06 14.07
N THR A 263 12.36 -7.70 13.57
CA THR A 263 13.64 -8.27 14.03
C THR A 263 14.64 -7.18 14.44
N THR A 264 15.52 -7.49 15.39
CA THR A 264 16.58 -6.56 15.81
C THR A 264 17.70 -6.44 14.78
N GLN A 265 18.59 -5.45 14.96
CA GLN A 265 19.79 -5.28 14.13
C GLN A 265 20.65 -6.55 13.98
N ASN A 266 20.69 -7.41 15.00
CA ASN A 266 21.44 -8.66 14.97
C ASN A 266 20.65 -9.88 14.46
N GLY A 267 19.37 -9.69 14.10
CA GLY A 267 18.48 -10.76 13.64
C GLY A 267 17.82 -11.54 14.77
N ASN A 268 17.72 -10.99 15.98
CA ASN A 268 17.01 -11.63 17.10
C ASN A 268 15.54 -11.22 17.12
N VAL A 269 14.69 -12.01 17.78
CA VAL A 269 13.31 -11.62 18.08
C VAL A 269 13.34 -10.51 19.15
N PRO A 270 12.77 -9.31 18.91
CA PRO A 270 12.75 -8.25 19.90
C PRO A 270 11.90 -8.62 21.12
N TRP A 271 12.21 -8.04 22.28
CA TRP A 271 11.53 -8.35 23.55
C TRP A 271 10.03 -8.01 23.58
N TYR A 272 9.58 -7.13 22.68
CA TYR A 272 8.19 -6.73 22.48
C TYR A 272 7.46 -7.54 21.40
N SER A 273 8.18 -8.23 20.49
CA SER A 273 7.51 -8.90 19.37
C SER A 273 6.67 -10.06 19.85
N GLU A 274 5.41 -10.09 19.42
CA GLU A 274 4.54 -11.24 19.62
C GLU A 274 4.82 -12.34 18.59
N ALA A 275 4.24 -13.51 18.83
CA ALA A 275 4.34 -14.65 17.94
C ALA A 275 2.96 -15.26 17.68
N CYS A 276 2.59 -15.39 16.41
CA CYS A 276 1.31 -15.93 15.97
C CYS A 276 1.41 -16.47 14.54
N SER A 277 0.44 -17.26 14.11
CA SER A 277 0.44 -17.87 12.78
C SER A 277 -0.11 -16.96 11.66
N SER A 278 -0.65 -15.80 11.99
CA SER A 278 -1.15 -14.80 11.03
C SER A 278 -0.06 -13.96 10.36
N THR A 279 1.08 -13.73 11.04
CA THR A 279 2.23 -12.97 10.50
C THR A 279 2.67 -13.52 9.14
N LEU A 280 2.82 -12.63 8.14
CA LEU A 280 3.31 -13.01 6.81
C LEU A 280 4.83 -12.86 6.69
N ALA A 281 5.40 -11.78 7.22
CA ALA A 281 6.82 -11.46 7.07
C ALA A 281 7.34 -10.52 8.16
N THR A 282 8.61 -10.12 8.03
CA THR A 282 9.36 -9.31 8.98
C THR A 282 10.06 -8.14 8.31
N THR A 283 10.20 -7.02 9.02
CA THR A 283 11.22 -6.00 8.71
C THR A 283 12.06 -5.70 9.96
N TYR A 284 13.06 -4.84 9.81
CA TYR A 284 13.86 -4.40 10.96
C TYR A 284 13.07 -3.42 11.85
N SER A 285 13.43 -3.38 13.13
CA SER A 285 13.08 -2.31 14.06
C SER A 285 14.16 -2.24 15.17
N SER A 286 13.83 -1.64 16.31
CA SER A 286 14.65 -1.60 17.51
C SER A 286 14.95 -2.96 18.13
N GLY A 287 15.93 -3.01 19.03
CA GLY A 287 16.25 -4.20 19.82
C GLY A 287 16.64 -3.85 21.25
N ASN A 288 17.71 -4.46 21.72
CA ASN A 288 18.32 -4.15 23.02
C ASN A 288 19.03 -2.78 22.99
N ILE A 289 19.42 -2.27 24.16
CA ILE A 289 20.08 -0.96 24.34
C ILE A 289 21.35 -0.81 23.47
N ASN A 290 22.03 -1.92 23.16
CA ASN A 290 23.26 -1.95 22.35
C ASN A 290 23.00 -2.08 20.83
N GLU A 291 21.73 -2.11 20.39
CA GLU A 291 21.34 -2.29 18.99
C GLU A 291 20.75 -0.99 18.44
N LYS A 292 21.06 -0.68 17.17
CA LYS A 292 20.49 0.51 16.51
C LYS A 292 18.97 0.42 16.41
N GLN A 293 18.34 1.59 16.43
CA GLN A 293 16.89 1.78 16.29
C GLN A 293 16.56 2.38 14.91
N ILE A 294 15.30 2.73 14.68
CA ILE A 294 14.82 3.32 13.42
C ILE A 294 15.06 4.83 13.39
N ILE A 295 15.38 5.36 12.21
CA ILE A 295 15.80 6.75 11.99
C ILE A 295 14.93 7.41 10.93
N THR A 296 14.12 8.37 11.35
CA THR A 296 13.02 8.93 10.56
C THR A 296 12.67 10.36 11.01
N THR A 297 11.73 10.99 10.31
CA THR A 297 11.14 12.29 10.64
C THR A 297 10.49 12.29 12.02
N ASP A 298 10.44 13.42 12.70
CA ASP A 298 9.87 13.53 14.05
C ASP A 298 9.21 14.89 14.27
N LEU A 299 8.26 14.93 15.22
CA LEU A 299 7.39 16.07 15.45
C LEU A 299 8.19 17.35 15.81
N LYS A 300 7.68 18.50 15.34
CA LYS A 300 8.27 19.84 15.39
C LYS A 300 9.48 19.96 14.45
N SER A 301 9.34 19.39 13.25
CA SER A 301 10.31 19.42 12.14
C SER A 301 11.70 18.90 12.52
N LYS A 302 11.75 17.70 13.09
CA LYS A 302 12.94 17.05 13.66
C LYS A 302 13.31 15.75 12.94
N CYS A 303 14.46 15.22 13.30
CA CYS A 303 14.87 13.86 12.96
C CYS A 303 15.04 13.08 14.25
N THR A 304 14.48 11.88 14.34
CA THR A 304 14.70 10.95 15.46
C THR A 304 15.59 9.80 15.00
N ASP A 305 16.46 9.34 15.88
CA ASP A 305 17.16 8.04 15.77
C ASP A 305 16.69 7.03 16.84
N SER A 306 15.49 7.26 17.37
CA SER A 306 14.84 6.47 18.43
C SER A 306 13.35 6.22 18.14
N HIS A 307 13.05 5.65 16.97
CA HIS A 307 11.77 4.99 16.71
C HIS A 307 11.91 3.47 16.88
N THR A 308 10.88 2.83 17.42
CA THR A 308 10.95 1.55 18.14
C THR A 308 9.60 0.83 18.10
N GLY A 309 9.61 -0.49 18.32
CA GLY A 309 8.38 -1.28 18.36
C GLY A 309 7.99 -1.87 17.00
N THR A 310 6.98 -2.73 16.99
CA THR A 310 6.50 -3.37 15.75
C THR A 310 5.81 -2.37 14.83
N SER A 311 5.37 -1.24 15.39
CA SER A 311 4.82 -0.11 14.65
C SER A 311 5.80 0.59 13.69
N ALA A 312 7.12 0.48 13.92
CA ALA A 312 8.13 0.93 12.94
C ALA A 312 8.40 -0.13 11.84
N SER A 313 8.02 -1.39 12.05
CA SER A 313 8.21 -2.44 11.04
C SER A 313 7.18 -2.41 9.91
N ALA A 314 5.92 -2.06 10.21
CA ALA A 314 4.86 -1.96 9.20
C ALA A 314 5.09 -0.85 8.15
N PRO A 315 5.51 0.38 8.49
CA PRO A 315 5.83 1.44 7.52
C PRO A 315 6.97 1.05 6.56
N LEU A 316 8.03 0.40 7.06
CA LEU A 316 9.10 -0.12 6.19
C LEU A 316 8.56 -1.15 5.19
N ALA A 317 7.63 -2.02 5.61
CA ALA A 317 6.96 -2.95 4.70
C ALA A 317 6.05 -2.23 3.70
N ALA A 318 5.26 -1.23 4.13
CA ALA A 318 4.43 -0.41 3.24
C ALA A 318 5.27 0.30 2.17
N GLY A 319 6.44 0.82 2.54
CA GLY A 319 7.42 1.37 1.60
C GLY A 319 7.95 0.33 0.61
N ILE A 320 8.30 -0.88 1.06
CA ILE A 320 8.73 -1.98 0.17
C ILE A 320 7.61 -2.37 -0.82
N ILE A 321 6.37 -2.45 -0.32
CA ILE A 321 5.17 -2.74 -1.12
C ILE A 321 4.93 -1.64 -2.16
N ALA A 322 5.21 -0.37 -1.84
CA ALA A 322 5.15 0.72 -2.82
C ALA A 322 6.19 0.56 -3.94
N LEU A 323 7.40 0.06 -3.66
CA LEU A 323 8.36 -0.27 -4.71
C LEU A 323 7.83 -1.39 -5.64
N ALA A 324 7.18 -2.41 -5.06
CA ALA A 324 6.57 -3.50 -5.82
C ALA A 324 5.37 -3.04 -6.68
N LEU A 325 4.54 -2.12 -6.18
CA LEU A 325 3.42 -1.54 -6.94
C LEU A 325 3.87 -0.59 -8.07
N GLU A 326 5.00 0.11 -7.93
CA GLU A 326 5.61 0.83 -9.07
C GLU A 326 6.12 -0.16 -10.14
N ALA A 327 6.67 -1.30 -9.70
CA ALA A 327 7.12 -2.36 -10.60
C ALA A 327 5.99 -3.09 -11.34
N ASN A 328 4.82 -3.25 -10.72
CA ASN A 328 3.61 -3.76 -11.36
C ASN A 328 2.35 -3.21 -10.66
N LYS A 329 1.72 -2.19 -11.26
CA LYS A 329 0.50 -1.58 -10.72
C LYS A 329 -0.71 -2.51 -10.70
N ASN A 330 -0.72 -3.55 -11.53
CA ASN A 330 -1.85 -4.47 -11.69
C ASN A 330 -1.93 -5.54 -10.59
N LEU A 331 -0.98 -5.57 -9.64
CA LEU A 331 -1.01 -6.53 -8.52
C LEU A 331 -2.26 -6.30 -7.66
N THR A 332 -2.99 -7.39 -7.37
CA THR A 332 -4.06 -7.38 -6.37
C THR A 332 -3.51 -7.45 -4.95
N TRP A 333 -4.35 -7.18 -3.94
CA TRP A 333 -4.01 -7.37 -2.53
C TRP A 333 -3.47 -8.78 -2.23
N ARG A 334 -4.04 -9.82 -2.86
CA ARG A 334 -3.58 -11.22 -2.75
C ARG A 334 -2.25 -11.45 -3.46
N ASP A 335 -2.05 -10.88 -4.65
CA ASP A 335 -0.77 -10.99 -5.36
C ASP A 335 0.38 -10.43 -4.52
N MET A 336 0.15 -9.33 -3.79
CA MET A 336 1.14 -8.76 -2.89
C MET A 336 1.49 -9.71 -1.73
N GLN A 337 0.50 -10.37 -1.12
CA GLN A 337 0.75 -11.37 -0.08
C GLN A 337 1.50 -12.60 -0.64
N HIS A 338 1.11 -13.10 -1.82
CA HIS A 338 1.82 -14.18 -2.52
C HIS A 338 3.28 -13.83 -2.83
N LEU A 339 3.55 -12.60 -3.28
CA LEU A 339 4.90 -12.09 -3.52
C LEU A 339 5.71 -12.08 -2.22
N VAL A 340 5.15 -11.54 -1.12
CA VAL A 340 5.79 -11.54 0.21
C VAL A 340 6.16 -12.96 0.66
N VAL A 341 5.25 -13.92 0.55
CA VAL A 341 5.50 -15.35 0.90
C VAL A 341 6.62 -15.96 0.06
N ARG A 342 6.81 -15.49 -1.18
CA ARG A 342 7.75 -16.07 -2.15
C ARG A 342 9.10 -15.37 -2.21
N THR A 343 9.24 -14.13 -1.70
CA THR A 343 10.50 -13.37 -1.69
C THR A 343 11.08 -13.09 -0.31
N SER A 344 10.35 -13.35 0.77
CA SER A 344 10.88 -13.17 2.14
C SER A 344 12.04 -14.12 2.45
N ARG A 345 12.98 -13.65 3.27
CA ARG A 345 14.27 -14.31 3.52
C ARG A 345 14.38 -14.76 4.99
N PRO A 346 14.36 -16.07 5.27
CA PRO A 346 14.72 -16.63 6.58
C PRO A 346 16.21 -16.48 6.95
N ALA A 347 17.05 -15.95 6.05
CA ALA A 347 18.48 -15.84 6.25
C ALA A 347 18.81 -14.78 7.33
N HIS A 348 19.79 -15.10 8.19
CA HIS A 348 20.25 -14.26 9.30
C HIS A 348 19.21 -13.97 10.40
N LEU A 349 18.02 -14.58 10.35
CA LEU A 349 16.98 -14.47 11.38
C LEU A 349 17.05 -15.64 12.38
N LEU A 350 17.23 -15.31 13.65
CA LEU A 350 17.39 -16.24 14.77
C LEU A 350 16.06 -16.43 15.50
N ALA A 351 15.47 -17.60 15.35
CA ALA A 351 14.30 -18.08 16.09
C ALA A 351 14.40 -19.61 16.28
N ASN A 352 13.82 -20.13 17.36
CA ASN A 352 13.88 -21.56 17.72
C ASN A 352 12.76 -22.40 17.07
N ASP A 353 11.73 -21.74 16.55
CA ASP A 353 10.49 -22.36 16.08
C ASP A 353 10.45 -22.53 14.55
N TRP A 354 11.46 -22.07 13.80
CA TRP A 354 11.56 -22.28 12.34
C TRP A 354 11.20 -23.72 11.96
N ARG A 355 10.16 -23.90 11.14
CA ARG A 355 9.76 -25.18 10.53
C ARG A 355 9.71 -25.05 9.02
N THR A 356 9.89 -26.17 8.33
CA THR A 356 9.67 -26.26 6.89
C THR A 356 8.22 -26.73 6.66
N ASN A 357 7.46 -26.00 5.85
CA ASN A 357 6.08 -26.35 5.50
C ASN A 357 6.01 -27.39 4.36
N GLY A 358 4.80 -27.83 4.00
CA GLY A 358 4.56 -28.90 3.02
C GLY A 358 5.06 -28.62 1.60
N VAL A 359 5.30 -27.36 1.26
CA VAL A 359 5.89 -26.92 -0.02
C VAL A 359 7.36 -26.51 0.07
N GLY A 360 8.03 -26.85 1.18
CA GLY A 360 9.48 -26.68 1.34
C GLY A 360 9.94 -25.30 1.79
N ARG A 361 9.04 -24.38 2.12
CA ARG A 361 9.40 -23.04 2.64
C ARG A 361 9.61 -23.08 4.14
N LYS A 362 10.56 -22.29 4.65
CA LYS A 362 10.70 -22.07 6.09
C LYS A 362 9.74 -20.99 6.57
N VAL A 363 9.10 -21.23 7.71
CA VAL A 363 8.18 -20.31 8.38
C VAL A 363 8.38 -20.35 9.90
N SER A 364 8.12 -19.24 10.58
CA SER A 364 8.25 -19.04 12.04
C SER A 364 7.12 -18.13 12.53
N HIS A 365 6.53 -18.40 13.68
CA HIS A 365 5.46 -17.60 14.27
C HIS A 365 5.96 -16.21 14.73
N SER A 366 7.27 -16.04 14.93
CA SER A 366 7.89 -14.74 15.24
C SER A 366 8.25 -13.92 13.99
N TYR A 367 8.27 -14.53 12.80
CA TYR A 367 8.82 -13.89 11.59
C TYR A 367 8.01 -14.09 10.29
N GLY A 368 6.95 -14.89 10.31
CA GLY A 368 6.31 -15.40 9.10
C GLY A 368 7.31 -16.12 8.20
N TYR A 369 7.33 -15.76 6.91
CA TYR A 369 8.29 -16.27 5.92
C TYR A 369 9.67 -15.57 5.96
N GLY A 370 9.90 -14.66 6.91
CA GLY A 370 11.18 -14.02 7.18
C GLY A 370 11.27 -12.56 6.71
N LEU A 371 12.50 -12.07 6.52
CA LEU A 371 12.80 -10.66 6.26
C LEU A 371 12.42 -10.27 4.83
N LEU A 372 11.66 -9.18 4.65
CA LEU A 372 11.38 -8.63 3.32
C LEU A 372 12.68 -8.25 2.58
N ASP A 373 12.69 -8.50 1.27
CA ASP A 373 13.75 -8.10 0.34
C ASP A 373 13.13 -7.24 -0.77
N ALA A 374 13.41 -5.93 -0.71
CA ALA A 374 12.88 -4.94 -1.63
C ALA A 374 13.25 -5.21 -3.09
N SER A 375 14.42 -5.77 -3.36
CA SER A 375 14.88 -6.05 -4.72
C SER A 375 14.26 -7.34 -5.27
N ALA A 376 14.11 -8.36 -4.42
CA ALA A 376 13.49 -9.62 -4.81
C ALA A 376 12.00 -9.43 -5.10
N ILE A 377 11.25 -8.74 -4.23
CA ILE A 377 9.81 -8.50 -4.43
C ILE A 377 9.54 -7.65 -5.68
N VAL A 378 10.32 -6.60 -5.91
CA VAL A 378 10.31 -5.78 -7.14
C VAL A 378 10.66 -6.62 -8.38
N SER A 379 11.66 -7.49 -8.28
CA SER A 379 12.08 -8.33 -9.41
C SER A 379 11.01 -9.36 -9.78
N GLN A 380 10.34 -9.97 -8.79
CA GLN A 380 9.29 -10.96 -9.05
C GLN A 380 7.98 -10.29 -9.51
N ALA A 381 7.63 -9.11 -8.97
CA ALA A 381 6.45 -8.33 -9.37
C ALA A 381 6.39 -8.06 -10.88
N LYS A 382 7.55 -7.75 -11.50
CA LYS A 382 7.70 -7.44 -12.93
C LYS A 382 7.36 -8.61 -13.86
N THR A 383 7.44 -9.83 -13.37
CA THR A 383 7.12 -11.06 -14.12
C THR A 383 6.00 -11.84 -13.45
N TRP A 384 5.20 -11.18 -12.60
CA TRP A 384 4.09 -11.81 -11.90
C TRP A 384 2.87 -11.93 -12.80
N THR A 385 2.29 -13.12 -12.84
CA THR A 385 0.97 -13.37 -13.39
C THR A 385 -0.02 -13.42 -12.23
N ASN A 386 -1.01 -12.53 -12.23
CA ASN A 386 -1.98 -12.43 -11.14
C ASN A 386 -2.65 -13.78 -10.85
N VAL A 387 -2.87 -14.07 -9.57
CA VAL A 387 -3.53 -15.31 -9.14
C VAL A 387 -5.01 -15.31 -9.52
N GLY A 388 -5.57 -16.51 -9.72
CA GLY A 388 -6.99 -16.67 -10.02
C GLY A 388 -7.91 -16.17 -8.88
N PRO A 389 -9.22 -16.06 -9.13
CA PRO A 389 -10.20 -15.64 -8.13
C PRO A 389 -10.08 -16.43 -6.83
N GLN A 390 -10.24 -15.76 -5.68
CA GLN A 390 -10.16 -16.42 -4.39
C GLN A 390 -11.34 -17.37 -4.21
N ARG A 391 -11.05 -18.60 -3.80
CA ARG A 391 -12.04 -19.60 -3.37
C ARG A 391 -12.05 -19.70 -1.86
N LYS A 392 -13.21 -20.06 -1.32
CA LYS A 392 -13.47 -20.20 0.11
C LYS A 392 -14.27 -21.48 0.38
N CYS A 393 -13.59 -22.54 0.79
CA CYS A 393 -14.24 -23.76 1.27
C CYS A 393 -14.54 -23.60 2.78
N VAL A 394 -15.73 -23.98 3.22
CA VAL A 394 -16.20 -23.87 4.62
C VAL A 394 -16.68 -25.23 5.09
N ILE A 395 -16.06 -25.77 6.14
CA ILE A 395 -16.27 -27.14 6.61
C ILE A 395 -16.58 -27.12 8.11
N SER A 396 -17.81 -27.49 8.49
CA SER A 396 -18.14 -27.76 9.90
C SER A 396 -17.54 -29.11 10.32
N ILE A 397 -16.61 -29.07 11.26
CA ILE A 397 -15.81 -30.23 11.66
C ILE A 397 -16.56 -31.06 12.70
N LEU A 398 -17.08 -30.39 13.74
CA LEU A 398 -17.85 -30.99 14.84
C LEU A 398 -19.33 -31.15 14.50
N THR A 399 -19.91 -32.25 14.97
CA THR A 399 -21.35 -32.55 14.97
C THR A 399 -21.97 -32.51 16.37
N GLU A 400 -21.12 -32.55 17.41
CA GLU A 400 -21.49 -32.57 18.83
C GLU A 400 -20.38 -31.87 19.64
N PRO A 401 -20.70 -31.26 20.81
CA PRO A 401 -19.69 -30.64 21.66
C PRO A 401 -18.66 -31.64 22.21
N ARG A 402 -17.42 -31.17 22.40
CA ARG A 402 -16.31 -31.95 22.98
C ARG A 402 -15.80 -31.28 24.25
N ASN A 403 -15.76 -32.02 25.36
CA ASN A 403 -15.03 -31.59 26.56
C ASN A 403 -13.52 -31.54 26.22
N ILE A 404 -12.87 -30.44 26.60
CA ILE A 404 -11.44 -30.20 26.34
C ILE A 404 -10.56 -30.98 27.33
N GLY A 405 -10.99 -31.07 28.59
CA GLY A 405 -10.22 -31.69 29.68
C GLY A 405 -8.79 -31.11 29.79
N SER A 406 -7.81 -32.00 29.90
CA SER A 406 -6.38 -31.65 29.84
C SER A 406 -5.82 -31.61 28.40
N HIS A 407 -6.41 -32.36 27.47
CA HIS A 407 -5.97 -32.46 26.08
C HIS A 407 -7.08 -33.03 25.19
N LEU A 408 -7.41 -32.32 24.11
CA LEU A 408 -8.40 -32.70 23.11
C LEU A 408 -7.76 -32.72 21.71
N LEU A 409 -7.89 -33.87 21.04
CA LEU A 409 -7.50 -34.06 19.63
C LEU A 409 -8.75 -34.30 18.77
N ILE A 410 -8.83 -33.60 17.63
CA ILE A 410 -9.88 -33.77 16.63
C ILE A 410 -9.25 -33.93 15.25
N ASP A 411 -9.27 -35.16 14.74
CA ASP A 411 -8.88 -35.50 13.37
C ASP A 411 -10.10 -35.46 12.44
N LYS A 412 -9.95 -34.83 11.26
CA LYS A 412 -10.97 -34.81 10.22
C LYS A 412 -10.35 -34.95 8.84
N ASN A 413 -10.75 -35.97 8.09
CA ASN A 413 -10.44 -36.06 6.66
C ASN A 413 -11.31 -35.06 5.87
N VAL A 414 -10.69 -34.31 4.97
CA VAL A 414 -11.25 -33.18 4.23
C VAL A 414 -10.93 -33.31 2.74
N ASP A 415 -11.92 -33.06 1.89
CA ASP A 415 -11.81 -33.06 0.41
C ASP A 415 -11.60 -31.65 -0.18
N ALA A 416 -11.48 -30.64 0.69
CA ALA A 416 -11.37 -29.22 0.35
C ALA A 416 -12.51 -28.69 -0.55
N CYS A 417 -13.73 -29.22 -0.42
CA CYS A 417 -14.91 -28.91 -1.23
C CYS A 417 -14.80 -29.37 -2.69
N LEU A 418 -14.18 -30.54 -2.92
CA LEU A 418 -14.04 -31.20 -4.22
C LEU A 418 -15.36 -31.27 -5.01
N GLY A 419 -15.30 -30.92 -6.30
CA GLY A 419 -16.47 -30.94 -7.19
C GLY A 419 -17.40 -29.73 -7.06
N SER A 420 -16.97 -28.66 -6.38
CA SER A 420 -17.68 -27.38 -6.32
C SER A 420 -16.78 -26.21 -6.74
N ASP A 421 -17.37 -25.05 -7.04
CA ASP A 421 -16.63 -23.82 -7.31
C ASP A 421 -15.81 -23.32 -6.10
N SER A 422 -16.08 -23.83 -4.89
CA SER A 422 -15.30 -23.58 -3.68
C SER A 422 -14.07 -24.48 -3.53
N TYR A 423 -13.82 -25.41 -4.47
CA TYR A 423 -12.71 -26.38 -4.37
C TYR A 423 -11.33 -25.70 -4.31
N VAL A 424 -10.56 -25.89 -3.24
CA VAL A 424 -9.22 -25.31 -3.06
C VAL A 424 -8.15 -26.39 -3.28
N THR A 425 -7.17 -26.13 -4.16
CA THR A 425 -6.03 -27.03 -4.41
C THR A 425 -4.68 -26.44 -4.00
N SER A 426 -4.61 -25.12 -3.81
CA SER A 426 -3.41 -24.39 -3.39
C SER A 426 -3.84 -23.34 -2.37
N LEU A 427 -3.46 -23.53 -1.11
CA LEU A 427 -3.85 -22.68 0.01
C LEU A 427 -3.29 -21.27 -0.06
N GLU A 428 -4.06 -20.34 0.51
CA GLU A 428 -3.61 -19.03 0.98
C GLU A 428 -3.74 -19.03 2.51
N HIS A 429 -4.79 -18.41 3.05
CA HIS A 429 -5.11 -18.41 4.47
C HIS A 429 -5.92 -19.64 4.89
N VAL A 430 -5.72 -20.11 6.12
CA VAL A 430 -6.62 -21.06 6.79
C VAL A 430 -7.12 -20.44 8.08
N GLN A 431 -8.43 -20.53 8.34
CA GLN A 431 -9.01 -20.16 9.64
C GLN A 431 -9.58 -21.39 10.34
N ALA A 432 -9.26 -21.56 11.62
CA ALA A 432 -10.02 -22.41 12.52
C ALA A 432 -10.93 -21.53 13.37
N ARG A 433 -12.23 -21.51 13.05
CA ARG A 433 -13.24 -20.77 13.81
C ARG A 433 -13.70 -21.62 14.98
N LEU A 434 -13.40 -21.17 16.19
CA LEU A 434 -13.65 -21.92 17.42
C LEU A 434 -14.65 -21.17 18.32
N THR A 435 -15.70 -21.88 18.74
CA THR A 435 -16.56 -21.49 19.85
C THR A 435 -16.30 -22.47 20.98
N LEU A 436 -15.73 -22.00 22.08
CA LEU A 436 -15.41 -22.82 23.26
C LEU A 436 -15.58 -22.02 24.55
N THR A 437 -16.06 -22.69 25.59
CA THR A 437 -15.99 -22.19 26.97
C THR A 437 -14.77 -22.79 27.66
N TYR A 438 -14.11 -22.01 28.52
CA TYR A 438 -13.00 -22.49 29.36
C TYR A 438 -12.88 -21.62 30.62
N ASN A 439 -12.61 -22.20 31.79
CA ASN A 439 -12.60 -21.44 33.05
C ASN A 439 -11.39 -20.49 33.20
N ARG A 440 -10.29 -20.71 32.47
CA ARG A 440 -9.15 -19.80 32.37
C ARG A 440 -8.49 -19.87 30.99
N ARG A 441 -8.89 -18.97 30.09
CA ARG A 441 -8.52 -18.94 28.67
C ARG A 441 -7.01 -18.98 28.41
N GLY A 442 -6.20 -18.28 29.21
CA GLY A 442 -4.74 -18.23 29.08
C GLY A 442 -3.98 -19.53 29.32
N ASN A 443 -4.61 -20.53 29.93
CA ASN A 443 -4.02 -21.85 30.15
C ASN A 443 -4.11 -22.77 28.91
N LEU A 444 -4.81 -22.35 27.85
CA LEU A 444 -4.91 -23.07 26.59
C LEU A 444 -3.69 -22.81 25.69
N ALA A 445 -3.18 -23.86 25.04
CA ALA A 445 -2.53 -23.73 23.75
C ALA A 445 -3.39 -24.42 22.67
N ILE A 446 -3.42 -23.85 21.47
CA ILE A 446 -4.24 -24.34 20.36
C ILE A 446 -3.35 -24.48 19.13
N HIS A 447 -3.39 -25.65 18.49
CA HIS A 447 -2.56 -25.98 17.35
C HIS A 447 -3.39 -26.63 16.23
N LEU A 448 -3.07 -26.28 14.98
CA LEU A 448 -3.68 -26.85 13.79
C LEU A 448 -2.60 -27.46 12.90
N ILE A 449 -2.74 -28.73 12.56
CA ILE A 449 -1.81 -29.47 11.71
C ILE A 449 -2.48 -29.74 10.36
N SER A 450 -1.82 -29.32 9.27
CA SER A 450 -2.27 -29.57 7.90
C SER A 450 -2.06 -31.03 7.46
N PRO A 451 -2.71 -31.49 6.38
CA PRO A 451 -2.46 -32.81 5.78
C PRO A 451 -1.00 -33.03 5.33
N SER A 452 -0.24 -31.95 5.11
CA SER A 452 1.19 -32.01 4.77
C SER A 452 2.10 -32.07 6.01
N GLY A 453 1.54 -32.05 7.22
CA GLY A 453 2.26 -32.11 8.50
C GLY A 453 2.66 -30.75 9.10
N THR A 454 2.25 -29.63 8.50
CA THR A 454 2.59 -28.28 8.97
C THR A 454 1.78 -27.93 10.22
N ARG A 455 2.43 -27.94 11.40
CA ARG A 455 1.85 -27.52 12.69
C ARG A 455 1.93 -26.00 12.85
N SER A 456 0.77 -25.35 12.84
CA SER A 456 0.60 -23.93 13.17
C SER A 456 0.17 -23.80 14.63
N THR A 457 0.81 -22.93 15.41
CA THR A 457 0.32 -22.52 16.73
C THR A 457 -0.69 -21.39 16.55
N LEU A 458 -1.97 -21.73 16.76
CA LEU A 458 -3.09 -20.80 16.69
C LEU A 458 -3.20 -19.96 17.97
N LEU A 459 -2.85 -20.51 19.13
CA LEU A 459 -2.79 -19.79 20.40
C LEU A 459 -1.60 -20.30 21.22
N HIS A 460 -0.70 -19.39 21.59
CA HIS A 460 0.27 -19.65 22.64
C HIS A 460 -0.37 -19.42 24.03
N PRO A 461 0.05 -20.15 25.09
CA PRO A 461 -0.40 -19.85 26.45
C PRO A 461 -0.09 -18.42 26.85
N ARG A 462 -1.09 -17.71 27.38
CA ARG A 462 -0.98 -16.33 27.85
C ARG A 462 -1.19 -16.29 29.36
N PRO A 463 -0.12 -16.25 30.20
CA PRO A 463 -0.25 -16.40 31.64
C PRO A 463 -1.15 -15.35 32.32
N HIS A 464 -1.28 -14.18 31.71
CA HIS A 464 -2.05 -13.04 32.21
C HIS A 464 -3.54 -13.09 31.81
N ASP A 465 -3.93 -13.98 30.89
CA ASP A 465 -5.33 -14.16 30.49
C ASP A 465 -6.07 -15.06 31.49
N TYR A 466 -6.68 -14.41 32.48
CA TYR A 466 -7.54 -15.04 33.49
C TYR A 466 -9.02 -15.13 33.06
N SER A 467 -9.39 -14.80 31.81
CA SER A 467 -10.81 -14.77 31.42
C SER A 467 -11.45 -16.15 31.41
N SER A 468 -12.71 -16.21 31.86
CA SER A 468 -13.57 -17.40 31.80
C SER A 468 -14.55 -17.40 30.62
N GLU A 469 -14.45 -16.41 29.73
CA GLU A 469 -15.36 -16.23 28.57
C GLU A 469 -15.06 -17.21 27.44
N GLY A 470 -13.82 -17.71 27.37
CA GLY A 470 -13.35 -18.53 26.26
C GLY A 470 -13.29 -17.76 24.93
N PHE A 471 -13.73 -18.41 23.85
CA PHE A 471 -13.74 -17.85 22.49
C PHE A 471 -15.11 -18.08 21.83
N ASN A 472 -15.58 -17.15 21.00
CA ASN A 472 -16.90 -17.16 20.38
C ASN A 472 -16.81 -16.85 18.87
N ASP A 473 -17.02 -17.87 18.01
CA ASP A 473 -16.67 -17.91 16.57
C ASP A 473 -15.28 -17.31 16.24
N TRP A 474 -14.31 -17.39 17.18
CA TRP A 474 -13.03 -16.71 17.01
C TRP A 474 -12.20 -17.37 15.91
N ALA A 475 -11.86 -16.59 14.88
CA ALA A 475 -11.34 -17.08 13.62
C ALA A 475 -9.81 -17.09 13.58
N PHE A 476 -9.19 -17.89 14.43
CA PHE A 476 -7.72 -18.08 14.47
C PHE A 476 -7.16 -18.39 13.08
N MET A 477 -6.23 -17.57 12.59
CA MET A 477 -5.74 -17.62 11.22
C MET A 477 -4.30 -18.17 11.15
N THR A 478 -4.00 -18.96 10.12
CA THR A 478 -2.63 -19.36 9.78
C THR A 478 -2.32 -19.11 8.31
N THR A 479 -1.14 -18.54 8.07
CA THR A 479 -0.51 -18.40 6.74
C THR A 479 0.48 -19.53 6.46
N HIS A 480 0.87 -20.32 7.47
CA HIS A 480 2.04 -21.22 7.41
C HIS A 480 1.91 -22.34 6.36
N SER A 481 0.69 -22.71 5.97
CA SER A 481 0.40 -23.71 4.94
C SER A 481 0.22 -23.11 3.53
N TRP A 482 0.69 -21.89 3.25
CA TRP A 482 0.57 -21.25 1.93
C TRP A 482 1.15 -22.11 0.80
N ASP A 483 0.42 -22.19 -0.32
CA ASP A 483 0.57 -23.10 -1.47
C ASP A 483 0.44 -24.61 -1.18
N GLU A 484 0.15 -25.07 0.05
CA GLU A 484 -0.13 -26.49 0.30
C GLU A 484 -1.46 -26.95 -0.31
N ASN A 485 -1.57 -28.23 -0.63
CA ASN A 485 -2.85 -28.86 -0.95
C ASN A 485 -3.60 -29.16 0.36
N PRO A 486 -4.81 -28.61 0.58
CA PRO A 486 -5.56 -28.80 1.83
C PRO A 486 -6.34 -30.13 1.92
N SER A 487 -6.24 -31.02 0.92
CA SER A 487 -6.94 -32.31 0.91
C SER A 487 -6.25 -33.33 1.81
N GLY A 488 -7.01 -34.03 2.66
CA GLY A 488 -6.51 -35.05 3.59
C GLY A 488 -6.91 -34.78 5.04
N VAL A 489 -6.16 -35.35 5.99
CA VAL A 489 -6.48 -35.24 7.42
C VAL A 489 -5.94 -33.95 8.02
N TRP A 490 -6.84 -33.08 8.45
CA TRP A 490 -6.54 -31.97 9.37
C TRP A 490 -6.66 -32.46 10.81
N ARG A 491 -5.80 -31.95 11.69
CA ARG A 491 -5.85 -32.20 13.14
C ARG A 491 -5.87 -30.89 13.91
N LEU A 492 -6.90 -30.72 14.74
CA LEU A 492 -6.93 -29.69 15.78
C LEU A 492 -6.49 -30.31 17.12
N GLU A 493 -5.61 -29.62 17.81
CA GLU A 493 -5.01 -29.99 19.09
C GLU A 493 -5.21 -28.85 20.08
N ILE A 494 -5.97 -29.09 21.15
CA ILE A 494 -6.19 -28.13 22.25
C ILE A 494 -5.64 -28.75 23.51
N GLU A 495 -4.60 -28.14 24.08
CA GLU A 495 -3.92 -28.60 25.30
C GLU A 495 -4.03 -27.58 26.42
N ASN A 496 -4.05 -28.06 27.66
CA ASN A 496 -4.05 -27.25 28.87
C ASN A 496 -2.66 -27.36 29.54
N VAL A 497 -1.93 -26.25 29.59
CA VAL A 497 -0.56 -26.20 30.10
C VAL A 497 -0.45 -26.04 31.62
N ALA A 498 -1.56 -25.81 32.32
CA ALA A 498 -1.60 -25.62 33.79
C ALA A 498 -1.98 -26.88 34.57
N GLY A 499 -2.57 -27.88 33.91
CA GLY A 499 -2.90 -29.18 34.49
C GLY A 499 -4.39 -29.39 34.80
N ALA A 500 -4.72 -30.62 35.20
CA ALA A 500 -6.06 -31.22 35.08
C ALA A 500 -7.18 -30.67 36.00
N SER A 501 -7.04 -29.47 36.57
CA SER A 501 -8.10 -28.78 37.33
C SER A 501 -9.01 -27.90 36.47
N ASP A 502 -8.53 -27.45 35.32
CA ASP A 502 -9.32 -26.61 34.41
C ASP A 502 -10.27 -27.44 33.53
N TYR A 503 -11.36 -26.81 33.11
CA TYR A 503 -12.48 -27.44 32.42
C TYR A 503 -13.12 -26.51 31.40
N GLY A 504 -13.68 -27.11 30.36
CA GLY A 504 -14.38 -26.37 29.31
C GLY A 504 -14.76 -27.25 28.13
N THR A 505 -15.54 -26.69 27.22
CA THR A 505 -16.17 -27.43 26.13
C THR A 505 -16.03 -26.66 24.82
N LEU A 506 -15.44 -27.30 23.81
CA LEU A 506 -15.47 -26.85 22.42
C LEU A 506 -16.83 -27.22 21.83
N THR A 507 -17.65 -26.23 21.49
CA THR A 507 -19.02 -26.42 20.96
C THR A 507 -19.08 -26.30 19.44
N GLN A 508 -18.18 -25.52 18.84
CA GLN A 508 -18.09 -25.33 17.38
C GLN A 508 -16.63 -25.35 16.95
N PHE A 509 -16.36 -26.07 15.86
CA PHE A 509 -15.14 -25.92 15.07
C PHE A 509 -15.52 -25.90 13.59
N THR A 510 -15.29 -24.77 12.93
CA THR A 510 -15.46 -24.60 11.49
C THR A 510 -14.10 -24.31 10.88
N LEU A 511 -13.61 -25.19 10.01
CA LEU A 511 -12.41 -24.98 9.22
C LEU A 511 -12.78 -24.21 7.95
N VAL A 512 -12.12 -23.08 7.71
CA VAL A 512 -12.29 -22.28 6.49
C VAL A 512 -10.97 -22.25 5.75
N LEU A 513 -11.00 -22.70 4.49
CA LEU A 513 -9.84 -22.79 3.62
C LEU A 513 -9.98 -21.72 2.53
N TYR A 514 -9.07 -20.76 2.50
CA TYR A 514 -8.95 -19.79 1.42
C TYR A 514 -7.83 -20.22 0.47
N GLY A 515 -7.95 -19.87 -0.80
CA GLY A 515 -6.88 -20.12 -1.77
C GLY A 515 -7.34 -20.08 -3.22
N THR A 516 -6.60 -20.78 -4.06
CA THR A 516 -6.96 -21.01 -5.46
C THR A 516 -7.23 -22.49 -5.73
N GLY A 517 -7.95 -22.76 -6.81
CA GLY A 517 -8.14 -24.11 -7.31
C GLY A 517 -8.44 -24.12 -8.80
N SER A 518 -8.05 -25.20 -9.48
CA SER A 518 -8.50 -25.46 -10.84
C SER A 518 -10.04 -25.57 -10.87
N PRO A 519 -10.73 -25.14 -11.94
CA PRO A 519 -12.11 -25.57 -12.16
C PRO A 519 -12.16 -27.09 -12.13
N SER A 520 -13.07 -27.66 -11.34
CA SER A 520 -13.12 -29.11 -11.16
C SER A 520 -13.58 -29.77 -12.45
N SER A 521 -12.67 -30.50 -13.12
CA SER A 521 -12.95 -31.28 -14.33
C SER A 521 -13.81 -32.54 -14.09
N ASN A 522 -14.74 -32.46 -13.12
CA ASN A 522 -15.93 -33.30 -13.02
C ASN A 522 -17.08 -32.73 -13.88
N SER A 523 -16.95 -31.51 -14.42
CA SER A 523 -17.42 -31.31 -15.79
C SER A 523 -16.47 -32.08 -16.73
N SER A 524 -16.77 -33.35 -16.97
CA SER A 524 -16.27 -34.09 -18.13
C SER A 524 -16.93 -33.64 -19.44
N GLU A 525 -17.62 -32.49 -19.40
CA GLU A 525 -17.81 -31.58 -20.52
C GLU A 525 -16.75 -30.47 -20.42
N GLN A 526 -15.59 -30.73 -21.01
CA GLN A 526 -14.90 -29.63 -21.67
C GLN A 526 -15.84 -29.10 -22.75
N PRO A 527 -15.81 -27.80 -23.10
CA PRO A 527 -16.17 -27.37 -24.44
C PRO A 527 -15.09 -27.84 -25.43
N GLN A 528 -14.97 -29.16 -25.59
CA GLN A 528 -14.82 -29.71 -26.94
C GLN A 528 -15.95 -29.08 -27.76
N CYS A 529 -15.67 -28.67 -29.00
CA CYS A 529 -16.73 -28.24 -29.90
C CYS A 529 -17.67 -29.43 -30.11
N ASN A 530 -18.82 -29.46 -29.42
CA ASN A 530 -19.85 -30.46 -29.68
C ASN A 530 -20.27 -30.30 -31.14
N ASN A 531 -19.91 -31.31 -31.94
CA ASN A 531 -20.28 -31.39 -33.36
C ASN A 531 -21.82 -31.43 -33.55
N ASP A 532 -22.58 -31.59 -32.46
CA ASP A 532 -24.04 -31.54 -32.42
C ASP A 532 -24.62 -30.12 -32.27
N ILE A 533 -23.80 -29.09 -31.99
CA ILE A 533 -24.25 -27.69 -31.89
C ILE A 533 -23.87 -26.88 -33.14
N CYS A 534 -22.70 -27.17 -33.72
CA CYS A 534 -22.29 -26.58 -34.99
C CYS A 534 -22.86 -27.38 -36.18
N LYS A 535 -23.58 -26.72 -37.08
CA LYS A 535 -24.15 -27.33 -38.30
C LYS A 535 -23.12 -27.46 -39.41
N THR A 536 -22.24 -26.47 -39.57
CA THR A 536 -21.21 -26.42 -40.62
C THR A 536 -19.91 -25.82 -40.10
N LEU A 537 -18.79 -26.53 -40.28
CA LEU A 537 -17.43 -26.13 -39.91
C LEU A 537 -16.62 -25.67 -41.14
N ASP A 538 -15.62 -24.81 -40.92
CA ASP A 538 -14.63 -24.42 -41.95
C ASP A 538 -13.39 -25.33 -41.98
N LEU A 539 -12.49 -25.07 -42.94
CA LEU A 539 -11.20 -25.77 -43.09
C LEU A 539 -10.23 -25.58 -41.90
N SER A 540 -10.52 -24.69 -40.95
CA SER A 540 -9.77 -24.45 -39.71
C SER A 540 -10.48 -25.01 -38.47
N MET A 541 -11.51 -25.85 -38.66
CA MET A 541 -12.39 -26.39 -37.61
C MET A 541 -13.13 -25.34 -36.77
N LYS A 542 -13.37 -24.15 -37.32
CA LYS A 542 -14.22 -23.12 -36.70
C LYS A 542 -15.65 -23.25 -37.20
N CYS A 543 -16.63 -22.95 -36.34
CA CYS A 543 -18.01 -22.97 -36.77
C CYS A 543 -18.32 -21.78 -37.70
N ILE A 544 -19.08 -22.04 -38.77
CA ILE A 544 -19.61 -21.00 -39.67
C ILE A 544 -21.14 -20.98 -39.71
N GLU A 545 -21.80 -22.07 -39.34
CA GLU A 545 -23.26 -22.15 -39.22
C GLU A 545 -23.66 -22.96 -37.99
N CYS A 546 -24.57 -22.43 -37.17
CA CYS A 546 -25.07 -23.08 -35.96
C CYS A 546 -26.37 -23.85 -36.20
N ASN A 547 -26.66 -24.85 -35.35
CA ASN A 547 -27.97 -25.50 -35.35
C ASN A 547 -29.09 -24.55 -34.85
N PRO A 548 -30.36 -24.77 -35.25
CA PRO A 548 -31.47 -23.89 -34.89
C PRO A 548 -31.61 -23.69 -33.37
N GLY A 549 -31.79 -22.44 -32.93
CA GLY A 549 -31.79 -22.07 -31.51
C GLY A 549 -30.43 -21.66 -30.95
N TYR A 550 -29.38 -21.63 -31.78
CA TYR A 550 -28.06 -21.11 -31.44
C TYR A 550 -27.59 -20.05 -32.45
N TYR A 551 -26.71 -19.16 -32.01
CA TYR A 551 -26.20 -18.00 -32.73
C TYR A 551 -24.67 -18.06 -32.82
N LEU A 552 -24.10 -17.66 -33.96
CA LEU A 552 -22.64 -17.66 -34.10
C LEU A 552 -22.01 -16.52 -33.28
N PHE A 553 -20.98 -16.82 -32.49
CA PHE A 553 -20.17 -15.84 -31.78
C PHE A 553 -18.69 -16.24 -31.78
N GLN A 554 -17.85 -15.32 -32.27
CA GLN A 554 -16.39 -15.47 -32.43
C GLN A 554 -15.95 -16.70 -33.24
N GLN A 555 -15.83 -17.88 -32.59
CA GLN A 555 -15.32 -19.12 -33.20
C GLN A 555 -16.26 -20.32 -33.00
N GLY A 556 -17.41 -20.12 -32.35
CA GLY A 556 -18.37 -21.18 -32.01
C GLY A 556 -19.82 -20.66 -31.95
N CYS A 557 -20.69 -21.47 -31.33
CA CYS A 557 -22.12 -21.20 -31.22
C CYS A 557 -22.52 -20.96 -29.76
N VAL A 558 -23.33 -19.93 -29.52
CA VAL A 558 -23.90 -19.59 -28.20
C VAL A 558 -25.42 -19.61 -28.26
N LYS A 559 -26.08 -19.97 -27.15
CA LYS A 559 -27.55 -19.99 -27.09
C LYS A 559 -28.16 -18.60 -26.91
N GLU A 560 -27.43 -17.72 -26.23
CA GLU A 560 -27.81 -16.33 -25.95
C GLU A 560 -26.58 -15.44 -26.19
N CYS A 561 -26.78 -14.19 -26.62
CA CYS A 561 -25.68 -13.29 -26.93
C CYS A 561 -25.12 -12.62 -25.66
N PRO A 562 -23.79 -12.51 -25.50
CA PRO A 562 -23.20 -11.82 -24.37
C PRO A 562 -23.42 -10.30 -24.42
N ALA A 563 -23.31 -9.63 -23.28
CA ALA A 563 -23.54 -8.20 -23.15
C ALA A 563 -22.73 -7.38 -24.17
N GLY A 564 -23.37 -6.38 -24.78
CA GLY A 564 -22.83 -5.59 -25.89
C GLY A 564 -23.02 -6.20 -27.28
N PHE A 565 -23.60 -7.40 -27.37
CA PHE A 565 -23.99 -8.06 -28.62
C PHE A 565 -25.47 -8.44 -28.62
N VAL A 566 -26.08 -8.44 -29.79
CA VAL A 566 -27.50 -8.80 -30.01
C VAL A 566 -27.62 -9.66 -31.27
N VAL A 567 -28.67 -10.49 -31.34
CA VAL A 567 -28.91 -11.38 -32.48
C VAL A 567 -29.19 -10.58 -33.76
N GLY A 568 -28.47 -10.89 -34.84
CA GLY A 568 -28.74 -10.37 -36.18
C GLY A 568 -28.24 -11.29 -37.29
N THR A 569 -28.61 -11.00 -38.54
CA THR A 569 -28.20 -11.78 -39.72
C THR A 569 -26.90 -11.24 -40.30
N GLN A 570 -25.87 -12.09 -40.40
CA GLN A 570 -24.65 -11.81 -41.18
C GLN A 570 -24.59 -12.64 -42.46
N PRO A 571 -24.06 -12.11 -43.58
CA PRO A 571 -23.86 -12.88 -44.80
C PRO A 571 -22.67 -13.85 -44.65
N LEU A 572 -22.85 -15.10 -45.06
CA LEU A 572 -21.76 -16.07 -45.13
C LEU A 572 -20.75 -15.67 -46.21
N LYS A 573 -19.49 -15.50 -45.81
CA LYS A 573 -18.35 -15.28 -46.73
C LYS A 573 -17.59 -16.59 -46.93
N TYR A 574 -18.07 -17.41 -47.85
CA TYR A 574 -17.36 -18.62 -48.29
C TYR A 574 -17.33 -18.68 -49.82
N ALA A 575 -16.21 -19.14 -50.39
CA ALA A 575 -15.97 -19.14 -51.84
C ALA A 575 -15.66 -20.57 -52.33
N VAL A 576 -16.67 -21.25 -52.87
CA VAL A 576 -16.55 -22.59 -53.47
C VAL A 576 -17.36 -22.63 -54.77
N GLY A 577 -16.67 -22.47 -55.90
CA GLY A 577 -17.27 -22.55 -57.24
C GLY A 577 -18.08 -21.32 -57.67
N ASN A 578 -18.48 -21.30 -58.95
CA ASN A 578 -19.02 -20.13 -59.64
C ASN A 578 -20.55 -19.90 -59.44
N TYR A 579 -21.08 -20.11 -58.23
CA TYR A 579 -22.45 -19.71 -57.90
C TYR A 579 -22.54 -19.14 -56.48
N ILE A 580 -22.96 -17.88 -56.38
CA ILE A 580 -23.22 -17.20 -55.11
C ILE A 580 -24.73 -17.28 -54.83
N GLN A 581 -25.13 -18.07 -53.83
CA GLN A 581 -26.36 -17.80 -53.09
C GLN A 581 -26.02 -17.01 -51.82
N PRO A 582 -26.70 -15.88 -51.55
CA PRO A 582 -26.46 -15.08 -50.34
C PRO A 582 -27.10 -15.74 -49.11
N ALA A 583 -26.56 -16.88 -48.68
CA ALA A 583 -26.90 -17.48 -47.41
C ALA A 583 -26.48 -16.53 -46.26
N SER A 584 -27.38 -16.31 -45.31
CA SER A 584 -27.09 -15.53 -44.10
C SER A 584 -27.37 -16.37 -42.86
N VAL A 585 -26.56 -16.18 -41.83
CA VAL A 585 -26.63 -16.91 -40.56
C VAL A 585 -26.92 -15.94 -39.43
N LEU A 586 -27.61 -16.43 -38.40
CA LEU A 586 -27.86 -15.68 -37.18
C LEU A 586 -26.59 -15.69 -36.32
N ALA A 587 -26.13 -14.50 -35.98
CA ALA A 587 -24.91 -14.27 -35.21
C ALA A 587 -25.14 -13.19 -34.16
N CYS A 588 -24.32 -13.21 -33.11
CA CYS A 588 -24.27 -12.15 -32.12
C CYS A 588 -23.42 -11.00 -32.66
N LEU A 589 -24.10 -9.96 -33.15
CA LEU A 589 -23.49 -8.77 -33.74
C LEU A 589 -23.38 -7.65 -32.69
N PRO A 590 -22.30 -6.85 -32.69
CA PRO A 590 -22.09 -5.80 -31.69
C PRO A 590 -23.16 -4.70 -31.80
N CYS A 591 -23.51 -4.11 -30.66
CA CYS A 591 -24.50 -3.04 -30.60
C CYS A 591 -24.08 -1.81 -31.44
N PRO A 592 -25.05 -1.06 -32.02
CA PRO A 592 -24.75 0.15 -32.79
C PRO A 592 -24.06 1.21 -31.94
N SER A 593 -22.91 1.72 -32.39
CA SER A 593 -22.27 2.90 -31.79
C SER A 593 -23.23 4.10 -31.83
N PRO A 594 -23.43 4.84 -30.71
CA PRO A 594 -22.56 4.93 -29.54
C PRO A 594 -22.81 3.92 -28.40
N CYS A 595 -23.75 2.99 -28.54
CA CYS A 595 -24.37 2.32 -27.42
C CYS A 595 -23.58 1.12 -26.86
N VAL A 596 -23.57 0.97 -25.53
CA VAL A 596 -22.81 -0.09 -24.82
C VAL A 596 -23.63 -1.38 -24.71
N THR A 597 -24.96 -1.26 -24.53
CA THR A 597 -25.89 -2.38 -24.69
C THR A 597 -27.16 -1.91 -25.42
N CYS A 598 -27.85 -2.85 -26.06
CA CYS A 598 -28.99 -2.60 -26.94
C CYS A 598 -29.93 -3.81 -26.96
N SER A 599 -31.22 -3.58 -27.25
CA SER A 599 -32.21 -4.64 -27.46
C SER A 599 -32.43 -4.99 -28.93
N SER A 600 -31.85 -4.23 -29.86
CA SER A 600 -31.91 -4.45 -31.32
C SER A 600 -30.73 -3.78 -32.02
N LEU A 601 -30.43 -4.21 -33.25
CA LEU A 601 -29.48 -3.55 -34.16
C LEU A 601 -30.03 -2.27 -34.82
N SER A 602 -31.32 -1.98 -34.66
CA SER A 602 -31.90 -0.72 -35.12
C SER A 602 -31.51 0.43 -34.18
N PRO A 603 -31.24 1.65 -34.69
CA PRO A 603 -30.69 2.75 -33.87
C PRO A 603 -31.45 3.14 -32.59
N PRO A 604 -32.79 3.17 -32.51
CA PRO A 604 -33.52 3.71 -31.35
C PRO A 604 -33.77 2.66 -30.23
N PHE A 605 -32.84 1.73 -30.02
CA PHE A 605 -33.02 0.58 -29.12
C PHE A 605 -31.84 0.37 -28.16
N CYS A 606 -31.21 1.46 -27.73
CA CYS A 606 -30.10 1.42 -26.79
C CYS A 606 -30.60 1.30 -25.34
N LEU A 607 -29.90 0.50 -24.54
CA LEU A 607 -30.21 0.22 -23.13
C LEU A 607 -29.21 0.87 -22.17
N THR A 608 -27.93 0.93 -22.55
CA THR A 608 -26.89 1.69 -21.83
C THR A 608 -25.98 2.46 -22.77
N CYS A 609 -25.48 3.59 -22.29
CA CYS A 609 -24.57 4.49 -23.00
C CYS A 609 -23.18 4.50 -22.35
N PRO A 610 -22.12 4.93 -23.08
CA PRO A 610 -20.80 5.10 -22.51
C PRO A 610 -20.77 6.29 -21.55
N ASP A 611 -19.78 6.30 -20.66
CA ASP A 611 -19.44 7.48 -19.87
C ASP A 611 -19.35 8.73 -20.76
N HIS A 612 -19.88 9.84 -20.24
CA HIS A 612 -20.08 11.12 -20.95
C HIS A 612 -21.20 11.17 -22.02
N SER A 613 -22.06 10.15 -22.11
CA SER A 613 -23.31 10.20 -22.90
C SER A 613 -24.52 9.73 -22.09
N SER A 614 -25.68 10.38 -22.27
CA SER A 614 -26.94 10.02 -21.61
C SER A 614 -27.91 9.37 -22.59
N LEU A 615 -28.63 8.33 -22.15
CA LEU A 615 -29.71 7.73 -22.93
C LEU A 615 -30.92 8.68 -22.95
N ASP A 616 -31.33 9.10 -24.15
CA ASP A 616 -32.63 9.76 -24.33
C ASP A 616 -33.74 8.70 -24.33
N GLN A 617 -34.66 8.81 -23.37
CA GLN A 617 -35.79 7.90 -23.20
C GLN A 617 -36.85 8.04 -24.30
N ILE A 618 -36.84 9.12 -25.09
CA ILE A 618 -37.82 9.36 -26.17
C ILE A 618 -37.32 8.79 -27.50
N SER A 619 -36.08 9.06 -27.90
CA SER A 619 -35.49 8.50 -29.13
C SER A 619 -34.84 7.13 -28.96
N GLY A 620 -34.57 6.68 -27.74
CA GLY A 620 -33.86 5.42 -27.47
C GLY A 620 -32.39 5.44 -27.92
N THR A 621 -31.79 6.64 -28.04
CA THR A 621 -30.40 6.84 -28.51
C THR A 621 -29.50 7.49 -27.45
N CYS A 622 -28.19 7.27 -27.55
CA CYS A 622 -27.22 7.91 -26.68
C CYS A 622 -26.85 9.32 -27.17
N LEU A 623 -27.29 10.34 -26.43
CA LEU A 623 -26.94 11.74 -26.69
C LEU A 623 -25.65 12.13 -25.95
N ARG A 624 -24.75 12.82 -26.65
CA ARG A 624 -23.46 13.25 -26.10
C ARG A 624 -23.64 14.54 -25.30
N LEU A 625 -23.13 14.57 -24.07
CA LEU A 625 -23.26 15.74 -23.20
C LEU A 625 -22.37 16.89 -23.68
N ASN A 626 -22.98 17.96 -24.17
CA ASN A 626 -22.28 19.21 -24.50
C ASN A 626 -21.87 19.96 -23.22
N HIS A 627 -20.74 20.67 -23.28
CA HIS A 627 -20.03 21.24 -22.14
C HIS A 627 -20.76 22.37 -21.36
N SER A 628 -22.00 22.69 -21.74
CA SER A 628 -22.82 23.79 -21.21
C SER A 628 -23.98 23.33 -20.30
N MET A 629 -24.07 22.04 -19.94
CA MET A 629 -25.10 21.50 -19.04
C MET A 629 -24.50 20.75 -17.84
N ARG A 630 -23.56 21.41 -17.14
CA ARG A 630 -23.20 21.09 -15.76
C ARG A 630 -23.83 22.13 -14.83
N GLU A 631 -25.09 21.92 -14.49
CA GLU A 631 -25.72 22.53 -13.31
C GLU A 631 -25.95 21.45 -12.25
N SER A 632 -25.83 21.82 -10.97
CA SER A 632 -26.02 20.90 -9.84
C SER A 632 -27.48 20.46 -9.72
N PRO A 633 -27.77 19.23 -9.26
CA PRO A 633 -29.15 18.76 -9.08
C PRO A 633 -29.86 19.57 -7.98
N GLY A 634 -30.70 20.54 -8.38
CA GLY A 634 -31.29 21.53 -7.49
C GLY A 634 -32.66 22.06 -7.94
N ALA A 635 -33.70 21.27 -7.66
CA ALA A 635 -35.13 21.61 -7.76
C ALA A 635 -35.77 21.73 -9.17
N PHE A 636 -37.11 21.76 -9.16
CA PHE A 636 -38.08 21.68 -10.27
C PHE A 636 -38.17 20.31 -10.98
N MET A 637 -39.36 19.74 -11.26
CA MET A 637 -40.74 20.24 -11.05
C MET A 637 -41.73 19.12 -10.61
N GLU A 638 -42.97 19.52 -10.28
CA GLU A 638 -43.97 18.79 -9.50
C GLU A 638 -45.25 18.46 -10.30
N GLU A 639 -45.79 17.24 -10.18
CA GLU A 639 -47.16 16.89 -10.64
C GLU A 639 -48.04 16.20 -9.55
N ARG A 640 -48.63 17.05 -8.71
CA ARG A 640 -49.99 16.98 -8.11
C ARG A 640 -50.74 15.63 -7.98
N LYS A 641 -51.06 15.21 -6.74
CA LYS A 641 -52.43 15.00 -6.14
C LYS A 641 -52.36 14.13 -4.85
N PRO A 642 -53.35 14.15 -3.93
CA PRO A 642 -53.66 15.31 -3.10
C PRO A 642 -53.87 15.02 -1.58
N TRP A 643 -53.51 15.99 -0.74
CA TRP A 643 -54.11 16.32 0.57
C TRP A 643 -54.47 15.20 1.58
N PHE A 644 -53.65 15.08 2.63
CA PHE A 644 -54.14 15.25 4.01
C PHE A 644 -52.99 15.76 4.89
N LYS A 645 -53.21 16.82 5.67
CA LYS A 645 -52.22 17.36 6.62
C LYS A 645 -52.92 17.75 7.92
N ARG A 646 -52.28 17.48 9.05
CA ARG A 646 -52.79 17.77 10.40
C ARG A 646 -51.67 18.46 11.17
N ASP A 647 -51.85 19.73 11.52
CA ASP A 647 -50.78 20.52 12.13
C ASP A 647 -50.52 20.16 13.60
N SER A 648 -49.27 20.33 14.02
CA SER A 648 -48.86 20.31 15.43
C SER A 648 -47.64 21.21 15.60
N GLN A 649 -47.82 22.36 16.27
CA GLN A 649 -46.75 23.35 16.50
C GLN A 649 -45.87 23.05 17.73
N LEU A 650 -45.94 21.83 18.26
CA LEU A 650 -45.26 21.40 19.49
C LEU A 650 -43.73 21.65 19.51
N PRO A 651 -42.96 21.44 18.41
CA PRO A 651 -41.50 21.62 18.45
C PRO A 651 -41.07 23.07 18.69
N ILE A 652 -41.79 24.03 18.10
CA ILE A 652 -41.41 25.45 18.10
C ILE A 652 -41.62 26.05 19.50
N THR A 653 -42.73 25.71 20.15
CA THR A 653 -43.02 26.18 21.52
C THR A 653 -42.02 25.66 22.54
N VAL A 654 -41.56 24.41 22.40
CA VAL A 654 -40.53 23.83 23.29
C VAL A 654 -39.18 24.53 23.09
N ALA A 655 -38.76 24.76 21.85
CA ALA A 655 -37.50 25.45 21.56
C ALA A 655 -37.44 26.87 22.15
N VAL A 656 -38.52 27.66 22.01
CA VAL A 656 -38.60 29.02 22.56
C VAL A 656 -38.53 29.03 24.09
N LEU A 657 -39.23 28.11 24.77
CA LEU A 657 -39.22 28.02 26.24
C LEU A 657 -37.83 27.62 26.77
N SER A 658 -37.13 26.69 26.11
CA SER A 658 -35.76 26.30 26.48
C SER A 658 -34.77 27.46 26.36
N CYS A 659 -34.84 28.26 25.29
CA CYS A 659 -34.00 29.46 25.15
C CYS A 659 -34.23 30.48 26.28
N MET A 660 -35.50 30.71 26.66
CA MET A 660 -35.83 31.62 27.77
C MET A 660 -35.29 31.10 29.12
N ALA A 661 -35.36 29.79 29.37
CA ALA A 661 -34.79 29.18 30.58
C ALA A 661 -33.25 29.36 30.65
N ILE A 662 -32.54 29.18 29.53
CA ILE A 662 -31.08 29.39 29.45
C ILE A 662 -30.70 30.85 29.69
N ILE A 663 -31.44 31.81 29.09
CA ILE A 663 -31.18 33.25 29.28
C ILE A 663 -31.42 33.66 30.74
N THR A 664 -32.51 33.21 31.36
CA THR A 664 -32.82 33.55 32.77
C THR A 664 -31.83 32.95 33.76
N THR A 665 -31.32 31.74 33.52
CA THR A 665 -30.31 31.11 34.37
C THR A 665 -28.95 31.81 34.24
N PHE A 666 -28.52 32.17 33.03
CA PHE A 666 -27.32 32.99 32.83
C PHE A 666 -27.42 34.37 33.51
N ALA A 667 -28.56 35.06 33.37
CA ALA A 667 -28.80 36.35 34.02
C ALA A 667 -28.76 36.22 35.55
N GLY A 668 -29.37 35.17 36.13
CA GLY A 668 -29.35 34.91 37.56
C GLY A 668 -27.95 34.61 38.12
N VAL A 669 -27.16 33.80 37.40
CA VAL A 669 -25.75 33.51 37.77
C VAL A 669 -24.90 34.78 37.67
N PHE A 670 -25.06 35.58 36.61
CA PHE A 670 -24.35 36.85 36.47
C PHE A 670 -24.67 37.84 37.60
N LEU A 671 -25.95 37.98 37.97
CA LEU A 671 -26.37 38.81 39.11
C LEU A 671 -25.81 38.30 40.45
N MET A 672 -25.81 36.98 40.69
CA MET A 672 -25.18 36.39 41.88
C MET A 672 -23.67 36.62 41.96
N LEU A 673 -22.98 36.62 40.82
CA LEU A 673 -21.55 36.96 40.74
C LEU A 673 -21.32 38.44 41.04
N GLN A 674 -22.07 39.34 40.39
CA GLN A 674 -21.99 40.80 40.63
C GLN A 674 -22.30 41.17 42.08
N LEU A 675 -23.26 40.50 42.73
CA LEU A 675 -23.59 40.68 44.15
C LEU A 675 -22.53 40.14 45.12
N ARG A 676 -21.65 39.24 44.67
CA ARG A 676 -20.48 38.77 45.44
C ARG A 676 -19.24 39.65 45.20
N SER A 677 -19.06 40.19 44.00
CA SER A 677 -17.98 41.11 43.65
C SER A 677 -18.39 42.57 43.90
N GLY A 678 -18.40 42.99 45.16
CA GLY A 678 -18.83 44.33 45.58
C GLY A 678 -17.99 45.48 45.01
N ALA A 679 -18.34 45.94 43.80
CA ALA A 679 -17.71 47.05 43.10
C ALA A 679 -18.77 48.05 42.61
N LEU A 680 -18.69 49.30 43.08
CA LEU A 680 -19.67 50.33 42.74
C LEU A 680 -19.46 50.84 41.30
N ILE A 681 -20.51 50.80 40.47
CA ILE A 681 -20.50 51.40 39.14
C ILE A 681 -20.62 52.93 39.27
N LYS A 682 -19.73 53.68 38.61
CA LYS A 682 -19.96 55.07 38.21
C LYS A 682 -19.85 55.17 36.69
N LEU A 683 -20.89 55.71 36.04
CA LEU A 683 -20.84 56.06 34.62
C LEU A 683 -19.96 57.32 34.41
N PRO A 684 -19.30 57.46 33.24
CA PRO A 684 -18.67 58.70 32.83
C PRO A 684 -19.69 59.72 32.31
N SER A 685 -19.39 61.01 32.45
CA SER A 685 -20.08 62.10 31.74
C SER A 685 -19.32 62.49 30.47
N LEU A 686 -20.02 63.04 29.49
CA LEU A 686 -19.41 63.82 28.41
C LEU A 686 -18.98 65.21 28.94
N GLU A 687 -17.90 65.72 28.34
CA GLU A 687 -17.57 67.11 27.94
C GLU A 687 -16.02 67.24 27.92
N ALA A 688 -15.36 67.48 26.78
CA ALA A 688 -15.34 68.67 25.93
C ALA A 688 -14.46 69.82 26.50
N GLY A 689 -13.29 70.05 25.87
CA GLY A 689 -12.36 71.13 26.22
C GLY A 689 -10.94 70.86 25.67
N GLY A 690 -10.42 71.74 24.82
CA GLY A 690 -9.10 71.55 24.17
C GLY A 690 -7.94 72.23 24.92
N GLY A 691 -6.69 71.99 24.49
CA GLY A 691 -5.55 72.79 24.97
C GLY A 691 -4.13 72.24 24.77
N PHE A 692 -3.47 72.67 23.68
CA PHE A 692 -2.05 73.07 23.61
C PHE A 692 -0.89 72.20 24.19
N THR A 693 -0.06 71.74 23.23
CA THR A 693 1.44 71.84 23.17
C THR A 693 2.42 70.85 23.82
N LEU A 694 3.45 70.55 22.99
CA LEU A 694 4.89 70.44 23.27
C LEU A 694 5.51 69.15 23.88
N ARG A 695 6.21 68.43 22.99
CA ARG A 695 7.69 68.18 23.00
C ARG A 695 8.18 66.75 23.33
N GLY A 696 8.88 66.13 22.37
CA GLY A 696 9.76 64.97 22.55
C GLY A 696 9.06 63.60 22.37
N GLY A 697 9.52 62.67 21.52
CA GLY A 697 10.47 62.81 20.42
C GLY A 697 11.71 61.90 20.47
N ARG A 698 11.56 60.61 20.12
CA ARG A 698 12.55 59.85 19.33
C ARG A 698 11.98 58.54 18.78
N VAL A 699 12.05 58.39 17.46
CA VAL A 699 12.01 57.11 16.74
C VAL A 699 13.39 56.96 16.10
N VAL A 700 13.92 55.73 16.01
CA VAL A 700 15.18 55.45 15.30
C VAL A 700 14.93 54.37 14.26
N SER A 701 15.36 54.66 13.04
CA SER A 701 15.43 53.75 11.90
C SER A 701 16.78 53.98 11.23
N TYR A 702 17.41 52.93 10.68
CA TYR A 702 18.66 53.07 9.93
C TYR A 702 18.67 52.21 8.67
N ARG A 703 19.23 52.80 7.61
CA ARG A 703 19.42 52.25 6.27
C ARG A 703 20.57 53.04 5.64
N GLY A 704 21.66 52.39 5.21
CA GLY A 704 22.78 53.11 4.60
C GLY A 704 24.07 52.30 4.42
N ILE A 705 24.50 52.21 3.16
CA ILE A 705 25.79 51.74 2.62
C ILE A 705 26.37 52.99 1.92
N PRO A 706 27.69 53.35 2.00
CA PRO A 706 28.63 52.90 0.94
C PRO A 706 30.17 52.96 1.19
N THR A 707 30.92 52.17 0.38
CA THR A 707 32.23 52.47 -0.28
C THR A 707 33.53 52.77 0.53
N VAL A 708 34.77 52.55 0.03
CA VAL A 708 35.42 51.58 -0.90
C VAL A 708 36.94 51.87 -0.99
N TRP A 709 37.79 50.90 -1.37
CA TRP A 709 39.27 50.94 -1.54
C TRP A 709 40.11 51.09 -0.24
N GLY A 710 41.36 50.59 -0.16
CA GLY A 710 42.18 49.86 -1.14
C GLY A 710 43.45 49.20 -0.53
N ASP A 711 44.28 48.61 -1.39
CA ASP A 711 45.48 47.74 -1.20
C ASP A 711 46.52 48.19 -0.12
N ASP A 712 47.45 47.37 0.40
CA ASP A 712 48.48 46.57 -0.31
C ASP A 712 49.28 45.60 0.65
N GLY A 713 50.17 44.72 0.13
CA GLY A 713 51.36 44.26 0.92
C GLY A 713 51.69 42.77 1.24
N LEU A 714 51.91 41.91 0.24
CA LEU A 714 53.02 40.91 0.07
C LEU A 714 53.52 39.88 1.15
N ASN A 715 53.66 38.62 0.68
CA ASN A 715 54.68 37.56 0.97
C ASN A 715 54.77 36.90 2.38
N THR A 716 55.22 35.63 2.54
CA THR A 716 56.29 34.86 1.84
C THR A 716 55.98 33.38 1.52
N ASP A 717 56.81 32.80 0.64
CA ASP A 717 57.01 31.35 0.36
C ASP A 717 57.59 30.60 1.59
N SER A 718 57.84 29.27 1.63
CA SER A 718 58.02 28.24 0.58
C SER A 718 57.59 26.84 1.13
N GLU A 719 57.81 25.65 0.54
CA GLU A 719 58.66 25.23 -0.61
C GLU A 719 58.09 23.98 -1.36
N ASN A 720 58.98 23.14 -1.91
CA ASN A 720 58.80 22.04 -2.87
C ASN A 720 59.34 20.71 -2.33
N GLU A 721 58.91 19.60 -2.94
CA GLU A 721 59.80 18.46 -3.22
C GLU A 721 59.55 17.94 -4.65
N GLU A 722 60.54 17.28 -5.25
CA GLU A 722 60.65 17.08 -6.71
C GLU A 722 60.62 15.60 -7.11
N PHE A 723 59.86 15.26 -8.17
CA PHE A 723 60.05 14.02 -8.93
C PHE A 723 59.78 14.26 -10.43
N ASP A 724 60.85 14.14 -11.23
CA ASP A 724 60.81 14.18 -12.71
C ASP A 724 60.24 12.85 -13.29
N VAL A 725 60.35 12.67 -14.61
CA VAL A 725 60.13 11.47 -15.43
C VAL A 725 58.82 11.44 -16.26
N HIS A 726 58.98 11.78 -17.54
CA HIS A 726 58.23 11.34 -18.75
C HIS A 726 57.09 12.20 -19.35
N ASN A 727 57.49 13.00 -20.34
CA ASN A 727 56.65 13.79 -21.26
C ASN A 727 55.92 12.96 -22.35
N GLU A 728 54.59 13.11 -22.42
CA GLU A 728 53.70 12.47 -23.41
C GLU A 728 52.76 13.45 -24.13
N ARG A 729 52.31 13.09 -25.36
CA ARG A 729 51.88 14.05 -26.40
C ARG A 729 50.73 13.52 -27.28
N THR A 730 49.89 14.38 -27.90
CA THR A 730 48.75 13.95 -28.76
C THR A 730 48.26 14.94 -29.85
N ALA A 731 47.97 14.45 -31.08
CA ALA A 731 47.20 15.09 -32.18
C ALA A 731 46.88 14.05 -33.29
N PHE A 732 45.85 14.27 -34.15
CA PHE A 732 45.49 13.33 -35.24
C PHE A 732 45.55 13.94 -36.65
N ILE A 733 45.82 13.09 -37.66
CA ILE A 733 45.81 13.37 -39.10
C ILE A 733 45.13 12.21 -39.84
N LYS A 734 44.39 12.50 -40.92
CA LYS A 734 44.00 11.52 -41.95
C LYS A 734 44.65 11.87 -43.30
N THR A 735 45.41 10.94 -43.87
CA THR A 735 46.03 11.10 -45.20
C THR A 735 45.21 10.44 -46.31
N GLN A 736 45.35 10.91 -47.55
CA GLN A 736 44.95 10.12 -48.73
C GLN A 736 45.89 8.90 -48.85
N SER A 737 45.35 7.67 -48.86
CA SER A 737 46.12 6.53 -49.36
C SER A 737 46.31 6.65 -50.86
N ALA A 738 47.49 6.26 -51.33
CA ALA A 738 47.82 6.13 -52.73
C ALA A 738 48.32 4.71 -52.95
N LEU A 739 47.51 3.92 -53.67
CA LEU A 739 47.43 2.45 -53.60
C LEU A 739 46.78 1.94 -52.29
#